data_AF-A0A4P5UT20-F1
#
_entry.id   AF-A0A4P5UT20-F1
#
_cell.length_a   1.000
_cell.length_b   1.000
_cell.length_c   1.000
_cell.angle_alpha   90.00
_cell.angle_beta   90.00
_cell.angle_gamma   90.00
#
_symmetry.space_group_name_H-M   'P 1'
#
loop_
_entity.id
_entity.type
_entity.pdbx_description
1 polymer ?
#
loop_
_entity_poly.entity_id
_entity_poly.type
_entity_poly.pdbx_seq_one_letter_code
_entity_poly.pdbx_strand_id
1 'polypeptide(L)'
;MRLYISLLLFFFILYTQNISAATSDFNSLIKGKKESTIAHPQGLQYTFSSFSLENEKVIAAFSELDKTLVLDNFPIGNNQLSTVELTISPSSVDSRTKVFIGNQQIPLPFVSSFIGTIHNEPGSSVLLTTSQGHIYCWIMRSSGEQFVLTPSHTLALDNEHHIISQNEFIHDDKTAQAQCLTDEKPNNLPTPQELFEKYSKGEKTLTNEMLELPVIVESTSSFFNGPGRKDSISAVQYIIALFNGINSLYRKELNVNIIIPKIIIWTASNQDPYQNDGSNTPALLQEVESRWNTNTKDTRAIVHCLDAVGSSGTGNGTFVLGIANGIGNICDGDISKAYSVSGIFRSSIIPSNAYSKDIVTIAHELGHNIGAYHTHNCWFWKPALDSCLTGASNYAGQISYSQESCNKSAPKPVFGSIMSYCHLTNNKNAVDFTFLPRVYTYLRQFLESKSCIQPAQISQVNMIYPWGGQTFVVGKVMSIEWTSVNVQTVTLEYSINGGQTWETISKNIPAVSQQAINGQGIYNWNIPNAPTTQGRIRVYDQLNPMNQDTSWVNFSIEAPSLIFGTDISKKVIGIKELVPLAWTKKLVDKVKLEISIDAKQSWQTISGSLSSNSSTVNVPDIVAKECYFKVTSLEDSTLFSITGPFELAKEQLTIILPKPNDTLCVGKQNIITWKSENIAFGRVNTQYSTNNGATWIATNTLGNDAVSGIFNWQIDKKLDSSRALIRIVYKQDTSLITSIIPVYITSKSPCSSISSIKNIDIDNIQSSIIPNPAEQLITITISAKQICDNASISLFDIQGRAISTIKEAISIDNNPISLQYSVEHLSAGAYYISITCEHSTSTIQFTKK
;
A
#
# COMPACT_ATOMS: atom_id res chain seq x y z
N MET A 1 5.15 47.54 -36.78
CA MET A 1 4.06 48.35 -36.21
C MET A 1 2.77 47.55 -36.30
N ARG A 2 2.35 46.99 -35.16
CA ARG A 2 0.98 46.60 -34.75
C ARG A 2 0.09 45.80 -35.72
N LEU A 3 -0.10 44.51 -35.40
CA LEU A 3 -1.33 43.85 -34.92
C LEU A 3 -1.09 42.32 -35.10
N TYR A 4 -0.63 41.51 -34.13
CA TYR A 4 -1.10 41.15 -32.77
C TYR A 4 -2.49 40.48 -32.71
N ILE A 5 -2.45 39.24 -32.18
CA ILE A 5 -3.47 38.52 -31.38
C ILE A 5 -4.46 37.64 -32.15
N SER A 6 -4.19 36.32 -32.17
CA SER A 6 -5.08 35.26 -31.66
C SER A 6 -4.66 33.87 -32.16
N LEU A 7 -3.61 33.25 -31.60
CA LEU A 7 -3.43 31.78 -31.64
C LEU A 7 -2.22 31.34 -30.79
N LEU A 8 -2.22 31.67 -29.50
CA LEU A 8 -1.22 31.20 -28.53
C LEU A 8 -1.80 31.31 -27.12
N LEU A 9 -2.74 30.44 -26.81
CA LEU A 9 -3.22 30.13 -25.45
C LEU A 9 -4.15 28.93 -25.56
N PHE A 10 -3.64 27.72 -25.32
CA PHE A 10 -4.24 26.77 -24.36
C PHE A 10 -3.47 25.43 -24.32
N PHE A 11 -3.19 25.02 -23.08
CA PHE A 11 -2.81 23.68 -22.59
C PHE A 11 -1.37 23.17 -22.78
N PHE A 12 -0.48 23.67 -21.91
CA PHE A 12 0.46 22.81 -21.19
C PHE A 12 -0.30 22.16 -20.02
N ILE A 13 -0.58 20.86 -20.10
CA ILE A 13 -0.88 20.02 -18.91
C ILE A 13 0.03 18.79 -19.00
N LEU A 14 0.96 18.71 -18.04
CA LEU A 14 1.76 17.54 -17.72
C LEU A 14 0.83 16.44 -17.18
N TYR A 15 0.88 15.24 -17.74
CA TYR A 15 0.22 14.04 -17.24
C TYR A 15 1.23 13.20 -16.44
N THR A 16 0.99 12.99 -15.16
CA THR A 16 1.68 12.02 -14.30
C THR A 16 0.77 10.79 -14.11
N GLN A 17 1.30 9.56 -14.19
CA GLN A 17 0.57 8.33 -13.86
C GLN A 17 1.30 7.51 -12.79
N ASN A 18 0.52 7.01 -11.82
CA ASN A 18 0.95 6.38 -10.57
C ASN A 18 1.23 4.87 -10.72
N ILE A 19 2.31 4.43 -10.07
CA ILE A 19 2.83 3.06 -9.95
C ILE A 19 2.13 2.39 -8.76
N SER A 20 1.53 1.20 -8.92
CA SER A 20 1.01 0.42 -7.77
C SER A 20 2.17 -0.30 -7.08
N ALA A 21 2.37 0.06 -5.82
CA ALA A 21 3.31 -0.54 -4.92
C ALA A 21 2.74 -1.81 -4.26
N ALA A 22 3.59 -2.69 -3.74
CA ALA A 22 3.15 -3.76 -2.84
C ALA A 22 2.55 -3.11 -1.59
N THR A 23 1.22 -3.01 -1.51
CA THR A 23 0.54 -2.40 -0.37
C THR A 23 0.38 -3.43 0.73
N SER A 24 1.13 -3.27 1.82
CA SER A 24 0.99 -4.06 3.03
C SER A 24 0.56 -3.15 4.18
N ASP A 25 -0.46 -3.55 4.94
CA ASP A 25 -0.78 -2.85 6.18
C ASP A 25 0.30 -3.16 7.21
N PHE A 26 1.03 -2.15 7.68
CA PHE A 26 2.07 -2.32 8.68
C PHE A 26 1.52 -2.92 9.97
N ASN A 27 0.25 -2.67 10.32
CA ASN A 27 -0.36 -3.29 11.51
C ASN A 27 -0.47 -4.81 11.38
N SER A 28 -0.55 -5.37 10.16
CA SER A 28 -0.58 -6.83 9.94
C SER A 28 0.73 -7.52 10.30
N LEU A 29 1.83 -6.75 10.36
CA LEU A 29 3.16 -7.20 10.75
C LEU A 29 3.35 -7.17 12.28
N ILE A 30 2.44 -6.54 13.02
CA ILE A 30 2.56 -6.34 14.47
C ILE A 30 1.91 -7.50 15.22
N LYS A 31 2.67 -8.15 16.10
CA LYS A 31 2.19 -9.22 17.00
C LYS A 31 1.70 -8.68 18.34
N GLY A 32 2.20 -7.53 18.78
CA GLY A 32 1.80 -6.90 20.04
C GLY A 32 2.28 -5.45 20.15
N LYS A 33 1.55 -4.63 20.92
CA LYS A 33 1.90 -3.22 21.20
C LYS A 33 2.03 -3.01 22.70
N LYS A 34 2.99 -2.17 23.11
CA LYS A 34 3.18 -1.77 24.50
C LYS A 34 3.58 -0.29 24.55
N GLU A 35 2.78 0.50 25.27
CA GLU A 35 3.21 1.83 25.70
C GLU A 35 4.10 1.68 26.93
N SER A 36 5.23 2.38 26.93
CA SER A 36 6.17 2.33 28.05
C SER A 36 6.68 3.73 28.38
N THR A 37 6.85 3.96 29.68
CA THR A 37 7.44 5.19 30.21
C THR A 37 8.71 4.82 30.93
N ILE A 38 9.83 5.42 30.54
CA ILE A 38 11.11 5.26 31.25
C ILE A 38 11.44 6.56 31.99
N ALA A 39 11.79 6.41 33.27
CA ALA A 39 12.31 7.50 34.08
C ALA A 39 13.78 7.76 33.74
N HIS A 40 14.09 9.00 33.40
CA HIS A 40 15.44 9.48 33.16
C HIS A 40 16.23 9.57 34.47
N PRO A 41 17.55 9.30 34.46
CA PRO A 41 18.42 9.56 35.61
C PRO A 41 18.38 11.00 36.14
N GLN A 42 18.00 11.98 35.31
CA GLN A 42 17.80 13.39 35.71
C GLN A 42 16.33 13.76 36.04
N GLY A 43 15.43 12.79 36.23
CA GLY A 43 14.04 13.04 36.68
C GLY A 43 13.02 13.41 35.59
N LEU A 44 13.41 13.40 34.31
CA LEU A 44 12.50 13.52 33.16
C LEU A 44 11.78 12.20 32.88
N GLN A 45 10.52 12.22 32.45
CA GLN A 45 9.82 11.00 31.99
C GLN A 45 9.69 10.99 30.47
N TYR A 46 10.11 9.88 29.85
CA TYR A 46 10.00 9.68 28.41
C TYR A 46 8.97 8.60 28.10
N THR A 47 7.96 8.97 27.33
CA THR A 47 6.96 8.05 26.80
C THR A 47 7.31 7.70 25.37
N PHE A 48 7.26 6.42 25.04
CA PHE A 48 7.50 5.92 23.68
C PHE A 48 6.56 4.77 23.36
N SER A 49 6.32 4.60 22.06
CA SER A 49 5.50 3.52 21.53
C SER A 49 6.42 2.40 21.08
N SER A 50 6.18 1.19 21.59
CA SER A 50 6.90 -0.01 21.18
C SER A 50 5.94 -1.07 20.66
N PHE A 51 6.42 -1.89 19.73
CA PHE A 51 5.65 -2.98 19.16
C PHE A 51 6.56 -4.13 18.76
N SER A 52 6.09 -5.37 18.89
CA SER A 52 6.82 -6.54 18.40
C SER A 52 6.34 -6.88 17.00
N LEU A 53 7.28 -7.23 16.12
CA LEU A 53 6.98 -7.65 14.76
C LEU A 53 6.93 -9.18 14.64
N GLU A 54 6.13 -9.67 13.69
CA GLU A 54 6.09 -11.08 13.31
C GLU A 54 7.14 -11.33 12.21
N ASN A 55 8.30 -11.87 12.59
CA ASN A 55 9.48 -11.96 11.71
C ASN A 55 9.19 -12.60 10.35
N GLU A 56 8.42 -13.68 10.29
CA GLU A 56 8.08 -14.34 9.02
C GLU A 56 7.27 -13.44 8.10
N LYS A 57 6.32 -12.66 8.64
CA LYS A 57 5.53 -11.70 7.86
C LYS A 57 6.34 -10.50 7.42
N VAL A 58 7.26 -10.01 8.25
CA VAL A 58 8.19 -8.95 7.85
C VAL A 58 9.12 -9.47 6.76
N ILE A 59 9.70 -10.66 6.91
CA ILE A 59 10.54 -11.25 5.86
C ILE A 59 9.72 -11.40 4.58
N ALA A 60 8.50 -11.92 4.61
CA ALA A 60 7.63 -12.01 3.43
C ALA A 60 7.35 -10.62 2.82
N ALA A 61 6.88 -9.67 3.62
CA ALA A 61 6.55 -8.30 3.19
C ALA A 61 7.75 -7.57 2.58
N PHE A 62 8.97 -7.92 2.99
CA PHE A 62 10.19 -7.26 2.52
C PHE A 62 11.10 -8.10 1.60
N SER A 63 10.80 -9.38 1.37
CA SER A 63 11.54 -10.27 0.45
C SER A 63 10.83 -10.48 -0.89
N GLU A 64 9.52 -10.20 -0.96
CA GLU A 64 8.69 -10.27 -2.18
C GLU A 64 8.63 -8.93 -2.92
N LEU A 65 9.76 -8.24 -3.13
CA LEU A 65 9.68 -6.82 -3.51
C LEU A 65 10.16 -6.47 -4.91
N ASP A 66 9.15 -6.20 -5.73
CA ASP A 66 9.09 -5.49 -7.00
C ASP A 66 9.23 -3.98 -6.82
N LYS A 67 10.46 -3.56 -6.50
CA LYS A 67 10.97 -2.19 -6.30
C LYS A 67 10.11 -1.10 -5.62
N THR A 68 8.79 -1.16 -5.36
CA THR A 68 8.01 -0.25 -4.48
C THR A 68 7.30 -1.09 -3.43
N LEU A 69 7.49 -0.76 -2.17
CA LEU A 69 6.69 -1.22 -1.06
C LEU A 69 5.89 -0.04 -0.52
N VAL A 70 4.56 -0.14 -0.53
CA VAL A 70 3.71 0.81 0.16
C VAL A 70 3.27 0.21 1.48
N LEU A 71 3.63 0.86 2.58
CA LEU A 71 3.20 0.45 3.90
C LEU A 71 2.13 1.41 4.39
N ASP A 72 0.88 0.96 4.42
CA ASP A 72 -0.20 1.67 5.09
C ASP A 72 -0.01 1.56 6.60
N ASN A 73 -0.52 2.55 7.34
CA ASN A 73 -0.43 2.61 8.80
C ASN A 73 1.01 2.49 9.34
N PHE A 74 2.00 2.90 8.56
CA PHE A 74 3.40 2.90 8.97
C PHE A 74 3.64 4.00 10.01
N PRO A 75 4.37 3.70 11.11
CA PRO A 75 4.65 4.68 12.14
C PRO A 75 5.64 5.73 11.61
N ILE A 76 5.18 6.98 11.53
CA ILE A 76 5.92 8.15 11.03
C ILE A 76 6.32 9.13 12.14
N GLY A 77 5.86 8.87 13.37
CA GLY A 77 6.15 9.64 14.57
C GLY A 77 5.50 9.02 15.80
N ASN A 78 5.62 9.68 16.96
CA ASN A 78 4.98 9.22 18.19
C ASN A 78 3.45 9.24 18.02
N ASN A 79 2.83 8.05 18.00
CA ASN A 79 1.39 7.85 17.79
C ASN A 79 0.86 8.45 16.46
N GLN A 80 1.73 8.65 15.48
CA GLN A 80 1.39 9.13 14.14
C GLN A 80 1.63 8.02 13.13
N LEU A 81 0.59 7.69 12.36
CA LEU A 81 0.64 6.69 11.30
C LEU A 81 0.35 7.36 9.96
N SER A 82 1.02 6.92 8.91
CA SER A 82 0.72 7.33 7.53
C SER A 82 1.10 6.21 6.57
N THR A 83 0.73 6.39 5.32
CA THR A 83 1.22 5.56 4.23
C THR A 83 2.63 6.01 3.86
N VAL A 84 3.59 5.08 3.79
CA VAL A 84 4.92 5.35 3.22
C VAL A 84 5.08 4.60 1.91
N GLU A 85 5.65 5.27 0.93
CA GLU A 85 5.93 4.72 -0.40
C GLU A 85 7.44 4.53 -0.51
N LEU A 86 7.89 3.28 -0.38
CA LEU A 86 9.29 2.89 -0.30
C LEU A 86 9.71 2.26 -1.61
N THR A 87 10.96 2.41 -2.02
CA THR A 87 11.53 1.83 -3.24
C THR A 87 12.84 1.13 -2.95
N ILE A 88 13.16 0.01 -3.62
CA ILE A 88 14.43 -0.69 -3.33
C ILE A 88 15.63 0.21 -3.64
N SER A 89 16.48 0.34 -2.63
CA SER A 89 17.75 1.02 -2.72
C SER A 89 18.85 0.00 -3.02
N PRO A 90 19.71 0.25 -4.03
CA PRO A 90 20.84 -0.62 -4.33
C PRO A 90 21.72 -0.85 -3.11
N SER A 91 22.05 -2.10 -2.84
CA SER A 91 22.91 -2.45 -1.73
C SER A 91 24.37 -2.17 -2.03
N SER A 92 25.13 -1.84 -0.99
CA SER A 92 26.58 -1.73 -1.02
C SER A 92 27.26 -3.11 -1.05
N VAL A 93 26.55 -4.22 -0.89
CA VAL A 93 27.09 -5.58 -0.98
C VAL A 93 26.52 -6.32 -2.20
N ASP A 94 27.28 -7.27 -2.73
CA ASP A 94 26.84 -8.16 -3.79
C ASP A 94 27.42 -9.58 -3.62
N SER A 95 27.18 -10.47 -4.58
CA SER A 95 27.67 -11.86 -4.53
C SER A 95 29.21 -12.01 -4.45
N ARG A 96 29.98 -10.95 -4.73
CA ARG A 96 31.44 -10.89 -4.64
C ARG A 96 31.91 -10.46 -3.25
N THR A 97 31.03 -9.85 -2.44
CA THR A 97 31.34 -9.44 -1.06
C THR A 97 31.67 -10.68 -0.22
N LYS A 98 32.84 -10.65 0.42
CA LYS A 98 33.28 -11.71 1.35
C LYS A 98 33.12 -11.27 2.79
N VAL A 99 32.46 -12.09 3.61
CA VAL A 99 32.19 -11.79 5.02
C VAL A 99 33.00 -12.74 5.91
N PHE A 100 33.68 -12.20 6.92
CA PHE A 100 34.54 -12.95 7.83
C PHE A 100 34.21 -12.68 9.29
N ILE A 101 34.19 -13.74 10.11
CA ILE A 101 34.25 -13.67 11.58
C ILE A 101 35.65 -14.08 12.00
N GLY A 102 36.45 -13.11 12.44
CA GLY A 102 37.91 -13.25 12.52
C GLY A 102 38.50 -13.71 11.18
N ASN A 103 39.00 -14.94 11.13
CA ASN A 103 39.56 -15.54 9.92
C ASN A 103 38.60 -16.51 9.20
N GLN A 104 37.42 -16.77 9.75
CA GLN A 104 36.46 -17.72 9.19
C GLN A 104 35.48 -17.00 8.26
N GLN A 105 35.42 -17.43 6.99
CA GLN A 105 34.44 -16.90 6.04
C GLN A 105 33.04 -17.47 6.35
N ILE A 106 32.02 -16.62 6.28
CA ILE A 106 30.61 -16.98 6.38
C ILE A 106 29.85 -16.52 5.12
N PRO A 107 28.66 -17.09 4.83
CA PRO A 107 27.79 -16.58 3.78
C PRO A 107 27.34 -15.14 4.05
N LEU A 108 27.17 -14.35 2.99
CA LEU A 108 26.60 -13.00 3.06
C LEU A 108 25.13 -13.12 3.50
N PRO A 109 24.72 -12.49 4.63
CA PRO A 109 23.32 -12.50 5.01
C PRO A 109 22.49 -11.62 4.08
N PHE A 110 21.25 -12.03 3.84
CA PHE A 110 20.30 -11.27 3.05
C PHE A 110 19.87 -10.00 3.82
N VAL A 111 19.97 -8.85 3.15
CA VAL A 111 19.51 -7.55 3.63
C VAL A 111 18.84 -6.84 2.46
N SER A 112 17.70 -6.19 2.72
CA SER A 112 17.01 -5.37 1.73
C SER A 112 16.87 -3.95 2.25
N SER A 113 17.21 -2.97 1.42
CA SER A 113 17.12 -1.55 1.76
C SER A 113 16.21 -0.83 0.80
N PHE A 114 15.60 0.24 1.29
CA PHE A 114 14.58 1.01 0.63
C PHE A 114 14.74 2.49 0.92
N ILE A 115 14.41 3.32 -0.07
CA ILE A 115 14.24 4.77 0.06
C ILE A 115 12.83 5.17 -0.34
N GLY A 116 12.24 6.16 0.30
CA GLY A 116 10.85 6.50 0.03
C GLY A 116 10.41 7.85 0.56
N THR A 117 9.11 8.09 0.48
CA THR A 117 8.46 9.31 0.97
C THR A 117 7.20 8.96 1.75
N ILE A 118 6.78 9.88 2.62
CA ILE A 118 5.49 9.79 3.29
C ILE A 118 4.43 10.34 2.34
N HIS A 119 3.34 9.58 2.16
CA HIS A 119 2.22 9.96 1.31
C HIS A 119 1.63 11.31 1.77
N ASN A 120 1.31 12.18 0.81
CA ASN A 120 0.83 13.56 1.03
C ASN A 120 1.78 14.49 1.82
N GLU A 121 3.06 14.15 1.93
CA GLU A 121 4.06 15.00 2.60
C GLU A 121 5.27 15.24 1.69
N PRO A 122 5.14 16.14 0.69
CA PRO A 122 6.23 16.45 -0.23
C PRO A 122 7.43 17.01 0.53
N GLY A 123 8.62 16.49 0.24
CA GLY A 123 9.86 16.84 0.94
C GLY A 123 10.18 15.97 2.16
N SER A 124 9.31 15.02 2.52
CA SER A 124 9.67 13.95 3.46
C SER A 124 10.61 12.94 2.80
N SER A 125 11.37 12.20 3.60
CA SER A 125 12.16 11.06 3.13
C SER A 125 12.20 9.94 4.16
N VAL A 126 12.15 8.71 3.68
CA VAL A 126 12.26 7.49 4.48
C VAL A 126 13.42 6.68 3.95
N LEU A 127 14.32 6.25 4.83
CA LEU A 127 15.35 5.26 4.54
C LEU A 127 15.07 4.06 5.44
N LEU A 128 14.75 2.91 4.85
CA LEU A 128 14.39 1.70 5.57
C LEU A 128 15.28 0.55 5.15
N THR A 129 15.84 -0.18 6.10
CA THR A 129 16.51 -1.45 5.86
C THR A 129 15.86 -2.54 6.69
N THR A 130 15.63 -3.70 6.10
CA THR A 130 15.10 -4.87 6.79
C THR A 130 16.06 -6.05 6.70
N SER A 131 16.04 -6.84 7.76
CA SER A 131 16.86 -8.03 7.87
C SER A 131 16.28 -8.99 8.90
N GLN A 132 16.02 -10.25 8.51
CA GLN A 132 15.50 -11.32 9.38
C GLN A 132 14.27 -10.92 10.24
N GLY A 133 13.42 -10.03 9.71
CA GLY A 133 12.24 -9.56 10.42
C GLY A 133 12.45 -8.31 11.28
N HIS A 134 13.69 -7.83 11.36
CA HIS A 134 14.00 -6.52 11.94
C HIS A 134 13.90 -5.41 10.89
N ILE A 135 13.67 -4.18 11.37
CA ILE A 135 13.52 -2.97 10.55
C ILE A 135 14.40 -1.92 11.20
N TYR A 136 15.28 -1.30 10.42
CA TYR A 136 16.06 -0.12 10.75
C TYR A 136 15.60 0.99 9.83
N CYS A 137 14.97 2.02 10.36
CA CYS A 137 14.34 3.04 9.56
C CYS A 137 14.64 4.42 10.12
N TRP A 138 14.96 5.35 9.21
CA TRP A 138 15.12 6.77 9.48
C TRP A 138 14.10 7.54 8.65
N ILE A 139 13.34 8.40 9.32
CA ILE A 139 12.25 9.18 8.76
C ILE A 139 12.60 10.64 8.96
N MET A 140 12.58 11.41 7.87
CA MET A 140 12.67 12.87 7.88
C MET A 140 11.34 13.42 7.39
N ARG A 141 10.68 14.22 8.23
CA ARG A 141 9.43 14.91 7.94
C ARG A 141 9.70 16.18 7.16
N SER A 142 8.73 16.67 6.37
CA SER A 142 8.88 17.97 5.69
C SER A 142 8.97 19.16 6.66
N SER A 143 8.51 18.95 7.91
CA SER A 143 8.67 19.91 9.02
C SER A 143 10.10 20.03 9.54
N GLY A 144 11.01 19.13 9.13
CA GLY A 144 12.37 19.01 9.68
C GLY A 144 12.45 18.13 10.93
N GLU A 145 11.33 17.58 11.41
CA GLU A 145 11.34 16.57 12.47
C GLU A 145 11.92 15.24 11.95
N GLN A 146 12.68 14.57 12.79
CA GLN A 146 13.33 13.31 12.43
C GLN A 146 12.94 12.23 13.43
N PHE A 147 12.63 11.03 12.93
CA PHE A 147 12.27 9.87 13.72
C PHE A 147 13.08 8.66 13.30
N VAL A 148 13.29 7.76 14.24
CA VAL A 148 14.00 6.50 14.03
C VAL A 148 13.14 5.34 14.52
N LEU A 149 13.08 4.28 13.73
CA LEU A 149 12.41 3.03 14.05
C LEU A 149 13.45 1.90 13.97
N THR A 150 13.83 1.31 15.09
CA THR A 150 14.75 0.16 15.12
C THR A 150 14.34 -0.84 16.19
N PRO A 151 14.96 -2.05 16.24
CA PRO A 151 14.80 -2.94 17.38
C PRO A 151 15.19 -2.26 18.70
N SER A 152 14.48 -2.61 19.76
CA SER A 152 14.71 -2.23 21.14
C SER A 152 15.89 -3.00 21.68
N HIS A 153 16.75 -2.29 22.40
CA HIS A 153 17.81 -2.89 23.18
C HIS A 153 17.91 -2.29 24.59
N THR A 154 16.79 -1.75 25.07
CA THR A 154 16.69 -1.19 26.43
C THR A 154 16.61 -2.31 27.47
N LEU A 155 17.08 -2.07 28.70
CA LEU A 155 17.01 -3.04 29.80
C LEU A 155 15.56 -3.38 30.24
N ALA A 156 14.56 -2.64 29.77
CA ALA A 156 13.15 -2.76 30.19
C ALA A 156 12.26 -3.52 29.18
N LEU A 157 12.77 -3.84 27.99
CA LEU A 157 12.07 -4.56 26.92
C LEU A 157 13.01 -5.63 26.35
N ASP A 158 12.45 -6.76 25.92
CA ASP A 158 13.24 -7.79 25.22
C ASP A 158 13.69 -7.31 23.82
N ASN A 159 14.59 -8.08 23.19
CA ASN A 159 15.13 -7.80 21.86
C ASN A 159 14.11 -8.01 20.71
N GLU A 160 12.87 -8.42 21.00
CA GLU A 160 11.83 -8.65 19.99
C GLU A 160 10.98 -7.41 19.69
N HIS A 161 11.07 -6.36 20.49
CA HIS A 161 10.33 -5.12 20.28
C HIS A 161 11.08 -4.18 19.34
N HIS A 162 10.36 -3.37 18.58
CA HIS A 162 10.84 -2.18 17.89
C HIS A 162 10.32 -0.94 18.60
N ILE A 163 11.11 0.12 18.56
CA ILE A 163 10.75 1.42 19.14
C ILE A 163 10.80 2.47 18.05
N ILE A 164 9.73 3.27 17.96
CA ILE A 164 9.78 4.56 17.28
C ILE A 164 10.06 5.66 18.29
N SER A 165 11.04 6.50 18.00
CA SER A 165 11.37 7.66 18.83
C SER A 165 11.77 8.85 17.96
N GLN A 166 11.53 10.04 18.49
CA GLN A 166 12.04 11.27 17.90
C GLN A 166 13.57 11.26 18.03
N ASN A 167 14.26 11.67 16.97
CA ASN A 167 15.72 11.76 16.90
C ASN A 167 16.23 12.99 17.69
N GLU A 168 15.70 13.22 18.90
CA GLU A 168 16.17 14.24 19.83
C GLU A 168 17.10 13.57 20.85
N PHE A 169 18.33 14.08 20.91
CA PHE A 169 19.32 13.61 21.86
C PHE A 169 18.88 14.01 23.26
N ILE A 170 18.61 13.04 24.11
CA ILE A 170 18.47 13.29 25.54
C ILE A 170 19.84 12.98 26.15
N HIS A 171 20.49 14.05 26.60
CA HIS A 171 21.82 14.05 27.19
C HIS A 171 21.92 13.07 28.37
N ASP A 172 22.73 12.02 28.24
CA ASP A 172 23.59 11.66 29.36
C ASP A 172 24.74 12.67 29.33
N ASP A 173 24.95 13.42 30.42
CA ASP A 173 25.84 14.61 30.51
C ASP A 173 27.26 14.37 29.95
N LYS A 174 27.68 13.12 29.81
CA LYS A 174 28.96 12.70 29.22
C LYS A 174 29.04 12.81 27.69
N THR A 175 27.93 12.71 26.98
CA THR A 175 27.89 12.58 25.50
C THR A 175 27.62 13.89 24.76
N ALA A 176 27.26 14.95 25.48
CA ALA A 176 27.01 16.29 24.94
C ALA A 176 28.27 16.97 24.33
N GLN A 177 29.45 16.35 24.51
CA GLN A 177 30.75 16.87 24.08
C GLN A 177 31.47 15.93 23.11
N ALA A 178 30.77 14.96 22.50
CA ALA A 178 31.38 14.06 21.52
C ALA A 178 31.63 14.80 20.20
N GLN A 179 32.82 14.62 19.61
CA GLN A 179 33.24 15.33 18.39
C GLN A 179 33.95 14.39 17.42
N CYS A 180 34.02 14.77 16.14
CA CYS A 180 34.94 14.14 15.18
C CYS A 180 36.31 14.83 15.28
N LEU A 181 37.41 14.11 15.03
CA LEU A 181 38.78 14.59 15.27
C LEU A 181 39.70 14.53 14.04
N THR A 182 39.15 14.51 12.84
CA THR A 182 39.94 14.50 11.61
C THR A 182 40.75 15.79 11.47
N ASP A 183 42.07 15.68 11.28
CA ASP A 183 42.97 16.82 11.10
C ASP A 183 42.84 17.38 9.67
N GLU A 184 42.29 18.59 9.54
CA GLU A 184 42.09 19.28 8.27
C GLU A 184 43.22 20.25 7.90
N LYS A 185 44.44 20.01 8.38
CA LYS A 185 45.58 20.83 7.98
C LYS A 185 45.68 20.94 6.45
N PRO A 186 46.16 22.09 5.94
CA PRO A 186 46.45 22.28 4.52
C PRO A 186 47.29 21.14 3.96
N ASN A 187 46.70 20.36 3.06
CA ASN A 187 47.36 19.30 2.32
C ASN A 187 47.51 19.73 0.85
N ASN A 188 48.30 19.01 0.05
CA ASN A 188 48.50 19.28 -1.39
C ASN A 188 47.27 18.89 -2.26
N LEU A 189 46.06 19.01 -1.72
CA LEU A 189 44.83 18.78 -2.46
C LEU A 189 44.48 20.02 -3.30
N PRO A 190 43.93 19.83 -4.51
CA PRO A 190 43.48 20.96 -5.31
C PRO A 190 42.29 21.63 -4.62
N THR A 191 42.31 22.96 -4.52
CA THR A 191 41.19 23.75 -3.97
C THR A 191 39.97 23.69 -4.89
N PRO A 192 38.75 24.02 -4.39
CA PRO A 192 37.56 24.08 -5.23
C PRO A 192 37.72 25.08 -6.39
N GLN A 193 38.44 26.18 -6.14
CA GLN A 193 38.75 27.17 -7.17
C GLN A 193 39.73 26.61 -8.21
N GLU A 194 40.80 25.93 -7.80
CA GLU A 194 41.76 25.33 -8.74
C GLU A 194 41.13 24.23 -9.60
N LEU A 195 40.24 23.39 -9.05
CA LEU A 195 39.51 22.42 -9.88
C LEU A 195 38.55 23.13 -10.84
N PHE A 196 37.77 24.11 -10.35
CA PHE A 196 36.88 24.91 -11.19
C PHE A 196 37.63 25.63 -12.33
N GLU A 197 38.81 26.18 -12.04
CA GLU A 197 39.67 26.85 -13.01
C GLU A 197 40.39 25.86 -13.95
N LYS A 198 40.83 24.69 -13.46
CA LYS A 198 41.43 23.64 -14.30
C LYS A 198 40.44 23.13 -15.34
N TYR A 199 39.15 23.11 -15.01
CA TYR A 199 38.07 22.70 -15.89
C TYR A 199 37.33 23.92 -16.55
N SER A 200 37.95 25.12 -16.55
CA SER A 200 37.40 26.45 -16.93
C SER A 200 36.57 26.59 -18.22
N LYS A 201 35.55 27.44 -18.11
CA LYS A 201 34.72 28.13 -19.14
C LYS A 201 33.80 27.23 -19.97
N GLY A 202 32.68 26.89 -19.34
CA GLY A 202 31.70 25.93 -19.80
C GLY A 202 31.80 24.75 -18.87
N GLU A 203 30.73 24.45 -18.15
CA GLU A 203 30.63 23.20 -17.39
C GLU A 203 31.11 22.09 -18.32
N LYS A 204 32.26 21.46 -18.01
CA LYS A 204 32.36 20.06 -18.39
C LYS A 204 31.26 19.43 -17.57
N THR A 205 30.11 19.15 -18.20
CA THR A 205 29.04 18.36 -17.59
C THR A 205 29.72 17.20 -16.92
N LEU A 206 29.60 17.12 -15.59
CA LEU A 206 30.09 15.99 -14.81
C LEU A 206 29.71 14.73 -15.59
N THR A 207 30.65 13.79 -15.72
CA THR A 207 30.33 12.59 -16.50
C THR A 207 29.09 11.94 -15.87
N ASN A 208 28.11 11.56 -16.69
CA ASN A 208 26.93 10.83 -16.21
C ASN A 208 27.29 9.39 -15.78
N GLU A 209 28.57 9.03 -15.86
CA GLU A 209 29.08 7.71 -15.52
C GLU A 209 29.05 7.49 -14.01
N MET A 210 28.46 6.37 -13.58
CA MET A 210 28.47 5.99 -12.17
C MET A 210 29.88 5.51 -11.79
N LEU A 211 30.48 6.15 -10.79
CA LEU A 211 31.79 5.73 -10.25
C LEU A 211 31.60 4.66 -9.19
N GLU A 212 32.52 3.71 -9.08
CA GLU A 212 32.53 2.73 -8.00
C GLU A 212 33.55 3.10 -6.92
N LEU A 213 33.13 3.08 -5.65
CA LEU A 213 33.97 3.34 -4.48
C LEU A 213 34.09 2.07 -3.63
N PRO A 214 35.18 1.28 -3.77
CA PRO A 214 35.37 0.07 -2.99
C PRO A 214 35.78 0.36 -1.55
N VAL A 215 34.92 0.02 -0.58
CA VAL A 215 35.15 0.25 0.86
C VAL A 215 35.19 -1.08 1.61
N ILE A 216 36.36 -1.45 2.12
CA ILE A 216 36.46 -2.56 3.06
C ILE A 216 35.92 -2.09 4.41
N VAL A 217 35.05 -2.90 5.02
CA VAL A 217 34.49 -2.61 6.33
C VAL A 217 34.98 -3.65 7.34
N GLU A 218 35.46 -3.18 8.47
CA GLU A 218 35.89 -4.01 9.60
C GLU A 218 35.20 -3.54 10.87
N SER A 219 34.95 -4.43 11.83
CA SER A 219 34.41 -4.06 13.13
C SER A 219 35.10 -4.76 14.29
N THR A 220 35.28 -4.06 15.41
CA THR A 220 35.93 -4.58 16.61
C THR A 220 35.00 -5.45 17.48
N SER A 221 35.55 -6.21 18.44
CA SER A 221 34.70 -6.92 19.43
C SER A 221 33.92 -5.94 20.31
N SER A 222 34.45 -4.74 20.49
CA SER A 222 33.81 -3.64 21.18
C SER A 222 32.55 -3.11 20.48
N PHE A 223 32.57 -3.04 19.14
CA PHE A 223 31.38 -2.84 18.31
C PHE A 223 30.41 -4.01 18.44
N PHE A 224 30.92 -5.25 18.32
CA PHE A 224 30.12 -6.47 18.38
C PHE A 224 29.33 -6.61 19.69
N ASN A 225 29.94 -6.23 20.81
CA ASN A 225 29.30 -6.30 22.14
C ASN A 225 28.23 -5.23 22.38
N GLY A 226 27.89 -4.43 21.37
CA GLY A 226 26.85 -3.40 21.43
C GLY A 226 25.41 -3.95 21.35
N PRO A 227 24.42 -3.07 21.54
CA PRO A 227 23.00 -3.44 21.46
C PRO A 227 22.65 -3.94 20.05
N GLY A 228 21.90 -5.03 19.95
CA GLY A 228 21.46 -5.63 18.67
C GLY A 228 22.54 -6.33 17.83
N ARG A 229 23.77 -6.44 18.33
CA ARG A 229 24.93 -6.90 17.53
C ARG A 229 25.76 -8.02 18.17
N LYS A 230 25.25 -8.62 19.25
CA LYS A 230 25.90 -9.74 19.96
C LYS A 230 25.81 -11.08 19.22
N ASP A 231 25.28 -11.07 18.01
CA ASP A 231 25.23 -12.19 17.08
C ASP A 231 25.96 -11.80 15.79
N SER A 232 26.77 -12.71 15.25
CA SER A 232 27.62 -12.44 14.08
C SER A 232 26.82 -12.09 12.84
N ILE A 233 25.66 -12.71 12.63
CA ILE A 233 24.80 -12.41 11.50
C ILE A 233 24.13 -11.04 11.70
N SER A 234 23.58 -10.78 12.89
CA SER A 234 22.98 -9.47 13.22
C SER A 234 23.98 -8.32 13.10
N ALA A 235 25.24 -8.54 13.50
CA ALA A 235 26.31 -7.56 13.36
C ALA A 235 26.60 -7.22 11.89
N VAL A 236 26.74 -8.23 11.02
CA VAL A 236 26.93 -8.00 9.56
C VAL A 236 25.73 -7.26 8.97
N GLN A 237 24.52 -7.63 9.35
CA GLN A 237 23.30 -7.01 8.85
C GLN A 237 23.21 -5.54 9.25
N TYR A 238 23.59 -5.20 10.49
CA TYR A 238 23.66 -3.80 10.93
C TYR A 238 24.68 -3.00 10.11
N ILE A 239 25.86 -3.57 9.84
CA ILE A 239 26.88 -2.94 8.98
C ILE A 239 26.30 -2.66 7.59
N ILE A 240 25.66 -3.64 6.97
CA ILE A 240 25.05 -3.47 5.63
C ILE A 240 23.96 -2.40 5.69
N ALA A 241 23.13 -2.37 6.73
CA ALA A 241 22.08 -1.38 6.90
C ALA A 241 22.61 0.06 7.03
N LEU A 242 23.72 0.25 7.76
CA LEU A 242 24.40 1.54 7.85
C LEU A 242 24.91 1.96 6.47
N PHE A 243 25.65 1.08 5.79
CA PHE A 243 26.30 1.40 4.51
C PHE A 243 25.32 1.56 3.35
N ASN A 244 24.18 0.87 3.33
CA ASN A 244 23.14 1.10 2.33
C ASN A 244 22.51 2.49 2.51
N GLY A 245 22.36 2.95 3.76
CA GLY A 245 21.95 4.31 4.07
C GLY A 245 22.91 5.36 3.54
N ILE A 246 24.21 5.16 3.74
CA ILE A 246 25.26 6.05 3.24
C ILE A 246 25.31 6.02 1.71
N ASN A 247 25.19 4.83 1.10
CA ASN A 247 25.20 4.66 -0.35
C ASN A 247 24.05 5.44 -1.01
N SER A 248 22.90 5.55 -0.35
CA SER A 248 21.78 6.36 -0.86
C SER A 248 22.18 7.84 -1.07
N LEU A 249 22.92 8.43 -0.12
CA LEU A 249 23.41 9.81 -0.21
C LEU A 249 24.48 9.94 -1.31
N TYR A 250 25.47 9.06 -1.32
CA TYR A 250 26.59 9.11 -2.27
C TYR A 250 26.11 8.91 -3.71
N ARG A 251 25.14 8.01 -3.94
CA ARG A 251 24.52 7.84 -5.26
C ARG A 251 23.71 9.07 -5.67
N LYS A 252 22.93 9.62 -4.74
CA LYS A 252 22.05 10.78 -4.99
C LYS A 252 22.84 12.04 -5.34
N GLU A 253 23.91 12.34 -4.61
CA GLU A 253 24.60 13.64 -4.72
C GLU A 253 25.93 13.59 -5.47
N LEU A 254 26.61 12.43 -5.51
CA LEU A 254 27.92 12.27 -6.17
C LEU A 254 27.86 11.39 -7.42
N ASN A 255 26.74 10.69 -7.68
CA ASN A 255 26.66 9.61 -8.67
C ASN A 255 27.79 8.57 -8.47
N VAL A 256 28.03 8.23 -7.19
CA VAL A 256 29.04 7.24 -6.74
C VAL A 256 28.31 6.08 -6.08
N ASN A 257 28.62 4.85 -6.49
CA ASN A 257 28.16 3.64 -5.85
C ASN A 257 29.24 3.09 -4.91
N ILE A 258 28.92 3.01 -3.62
CA ILE A 258 29.76 2.34 -2.63
C ILE A 258 29.62 0.83 -2.83
N ILE A 259 30.74 0.12 -2.94
CA ILE A 259 30.78 -1.34 -3.03
C ILE A 259 31.65 -1.85 -1.90
N ILE A 260 31.18 -2.85 -1.16
CA ILE A 260 31.90 -3.47 -0.05
C ILE A 260 32.46 -4.80 -0.54
N PRO A 261 33.75 -4.88 -0.92
CA PRO A 261 34.35 -6.14 -1.32
C PRO A 261 34.53 -7.10 -0.14
N LYS A 262 34.65 -6.57 1.09
CA LYS A 262 35.00 -7.37 2.27
C LYS A 262 34.43 -6.77 3.56
N ILE A 263 33.82 -7.63 4.38
CA ILE A 263 33.39 -7.35 5.76
C ILE A 263 34.16 -8.25 6.72
N ILE A 264 34.73 -7.70 7.80
CA ILE A 264 35.42 -8.46 8.86
C ILE A 264 34.83 -8.09 10.22
N ILE A 265 34.50 -9.09 11.04
CA ILE A 265 33.99 -8.87 12.40
C ILE A 265 34.85 -9.62 13.40
N TRP A 266 35.36 -8.89 14.38
CA TRP A 266 36.05 -9.45 15.56
C TRP A 266 35.06 -9.65 16.70
N THR A 267 35.27 -10.68 17.51
CA THR A 267 34.37 -11.07 18.62
C THR A 267 35.20 -11.36 19.87
N ALA A 268 34.58 -11.48 21.04
CA ALA A 268 35.35 -11.87 22.24
C ALA A 268 36.07 -13.23 22.09
N SER A 269 35.52 -14.15 21.29
CA SER A 269 36.13 -15.44 20.96
C SER A 269 37.14 -15.39 19.80
N ASN A 270 37.03 -14.39 18.91
CA ASN A 270 37.99 -14.09 17.86
C ASN A 270 38.62 -12.73 18.17
N GLN A 271 39.66 -12.77 19.02
CA GLN A 271 40.27 -11.57 19.60
C GLN A 271 40.59 -10.49 18.55
N ASP A 272 40.31 -9.24 18.92
CA ASP A 272 40.69 -8.09 18.10
C ASP A 272 42.20 -8.10 17.80
N PRO A 273 42.59 -7.68 16.58
CA PRO A 273 43.98 -7.41 16.26
C PRO A 273 44.46 -6.05 16.83
N TYR A 274 43.63 -5.42 17.66
CA TYR A 274 43.77 -4.06 18.18
C TYR A 274 43.79 -4.07 19.71
N GLN A 275 44.44 -3.08 20.32
CA GLN A 275 44.53 -2.97 21.78
C GLN A 275 43.67 -1.81 22.31
N ASN A 276 43.30 -0.87 21.45
CA ASN A 276 42.61 0.36 21.83
C ASN A 276 41.10 0.35 21.51
N ASP A 277 40.53 -0.81 21.19
CA ASP A 277 39.12 -0.94 20.82
C ASP A 277 38.18 -0.52 21.96
N GLY A 278 37.21 0.32 21.59
CA GLY A 278 36.20 0.91 22.44
C GLY A 278 36.72 1.70 23.64
N SER A 279 37.97 2.17 23.58
CA SER A 279 38.62 2.95 24.64
C SER A 279 39.28 4.23 24.12
N ASN A 280 40.10 4.16 23.06
CA ASN A 280 40.83 5.30 22.50
C ASN A 280 40.77 5.29 20.97
N THR A 281 39.83 6.05 20.40
CA THR A 281 39.52 6.02 18.97
C THR A 281 40.68 6.53 18.09
N PRO A 282 41.39 7.63 18.42
CA PRO A 282 42.59 8.03 17.68
C PRO A 282 43.71 7.00 17.69
N ALA A 283 43.96 6.33 18.82
CA ALA A 283 44.96 5.26 18.89
C ALA A 283 44.53 4.04 18.07
N LEU A 284 43.24 3.69 18.09
CA LEU A 284 42.71 2.62 17.25
C LEU A 284 42.88 2.92 15.76
N LEU A 285 42.65 4.16 15.30
CA LEU A 285 42.91 4.54 13.91
C LEU A 285 44.36 4.24 13.51
N GLN A 286 45.34 4.59 14.35
CA GLN A 286 46.75 4.30 14.10
C GLN A 286 47.04 2.80 13.99
N GLU A 287 46.39 1.97 14.80
CA GLU A 287 46.52 0.50 14.72
C GLU A 287 45.89 -0.06 13.44
N VAL A 288 44.73 0.46 13.03
CA VAL A 288 44.06 0.11 11.77
C VAL A 288 44.96 0.45 10.58
N GLU A 289 45.50 1.66 10.54
CA GLU A 289 46.45 2.11 9.51
C GLU A 289 47.66 1.19 9.42
N SER A 290 48.33 0.94 10.56
CA SER A 290 49.54 0.12 10.64
C SER A 290 49.30 -1.28 10.08
N ARG A 291 48.19 -1.92 10.47
CA ARG A 291 47.83 -3.26 9.98
C ARG A 291 47.53 -3.26 8.49
N TRP A 292 46.64 -2.39 8.02
CA TRP A 292 46.18 -2.42 6.63
C TRP A 292 47.18 -1.89 5.62
N ASN A 293 48.12 -1.02 6.03
CA ASN A 293 49.22 -0.58 5.17
C ASN A 293 50.11 -1.74 4.70
N THR A 294 50.15 -2.86 5.43
CA THR A 294 50.90 -4.06 5.03
C THR A 294 50.10 -5.02 4.14
N ASN A 295 48.78 -4.81 3.98
CA ASN A 295 47.92 -5.67 3.18
C ASN A 295 47.84 -5.17 1.72
N THR A 296 48.58 -5.85 0.85
CA THR A 296 48.65 -5.56 -0.59
C THR A 296 47.70 -6.41 -1.44
N LYS A 297 47.01 -7.39 -0.83
CA LYS A 297 46.21 -8.39 -1.56
C LYS A 297 44.76 -7.97 -1.74
N ASP A 298 44.22 -7.23 -0.79
CA ASP A 298 42.83 -6.77 -0.83
C ASP A 298 42.74 -5.39 -1.52
N THR A 299 42.18 -5.35 -2.73
CA THR A 299 41.90 -4.12 -3.48
C THR A 299 40.84 -3.28 -2.77
N ARG A 300 41.10 -1.98 -2.62
CA ARG A 300 40.24 -1.04 -1.89
C ARG A 300 40.53 0.40 -2.27
N ALA A 301 39.53 1.25 -2.07
CA ALA A 301 39.69 2.69 -2.00
C ALA A 301 39.74 3.15 -0.54
N ILE A 302 38.94 2.57 0.36
CA ILE A 302 38.90 2.94 1.78
C ILE A 302 38.89 1.68 2.64
N VAL A 303 39.53 1.73 3.81
CA VAL A 303 39.22 0.83 4.94
C VAL A 303 38.50 1.64 6.01
N HIS A 304 37.33 1.18 6.41
CA HIS A 304 36.54 1.78 7.48
C HIS A 304 36.37 0.80 8.63
N CYS A 305 36.79 1.19 9.84
CA CYS A 305 36.66 0.39 11.05
C CYS A 305 35.52 0.92 11.92
N LEU A 306 34.61 0.03 12.32
CA LEU A 306 33.51 0.33 13.22
C LEU A 306 33.87 -0.16 14.62
N ASP A 307 33.83 0.75 15.58
CA ASP A 307 34.18 0.49 16.97
C ASP A 307 33.07 0.94 17.91
N ALA A 308 33.21 0.70 19.21
CA ALA A 308 32.44 1.44 20.19
C ALA A 308 32.97 2.87 20.37
N VAL A 309 32.09 3.81 20.73
CA VAL A 309 32.51 5.19 21.03
C VAL A 309 33.58 5.20 22.12
N GLY A 310 34.80 5.62 21.75
CA GLY A 310 35.96 5.74 22.61
C GLY A 310 36.23 7.19 23.03
N SER A 311 37.23 7.38 23.88
CA SER A 311 37.74 8.69 24.27
C SER A 311 38.79 9.20 23.29
N SER A 312 39.14 10.49 23.39
CA SER A 312 40.28 11.07 22.66
C SER A 312 41.64 10.67 23.21
N GLY A 313 41.70 9.94 24.33
CA GLY A 313 42.94 9.56 25.01
C GLY A 313 43.69 10.71 25.71
N THR A 314 43.22 11.95 25.58
CA THR A 314 43.88 13.17 26.13
C THR A 314 43.60 13.43 27.62
N GLY A 315 42.84 12.57 28.30
CA GLY A 315 42.45 12.76 29.70
C GLY A 315 41.35 13.81 29.93
N ASN A 316 40.94 14.54 28.89
CA ASN A 316 39.95 15.62 28.98
C ASN A 316 38.48 15.14 28.99
N GLY A 317 38.23 13.83 28.96
CA GLY A 317 36.87 13.26 28.97
C GLY A 317 36.09 13.40 27.65
N THR A 318 36.71 13.90 26.58
CA THR A 318 36.09 14.03 25.24
C THR A 318 35.88 12.66 24.59
N PHE A 319 34.68 12.42 24.09
CA PHE A 319 34.34 11.24 23.29
C PHE A 319 34.54 11.53 21.80
N VAL A 320 34.94 10.51 21.04
CA VAL A 320 35.23 10.63 19.61
C VAL A 320 34.19 9.84 18.82
N LEU A 321 33.40 10.55 18.01
CA LEU A 321 32.38 9.94 17.15
C LEU A 321 33.01 9.33 15.91
N GLY A 322 33.99 10.01 15.33
CA GLY A 322 34.69 9.54 14.15
C GLY A 322 36.03 10.24 13.98
N ILE A 323 36.92 9.57 13.24
CA ILE A 323 38.20 10.11 12.81
C ILE A 323 38.64 9.43 11.51
N ALA A 324 39.07 10.21 10.55
CA ALA A 324 39.71 9.78 9.32
C ALA A 324 41.21 10.12 9.34
N ASN A 325 42.00 9.31 8.63
CA ASN A 325 43.41 9.58 8.40
C ASN A 325 43.56 10.70 7.37
N GLY A 326 43.46 11.95 7.84
CA GLY A 326 43.56 13.14 7.00
C GLY A 326 42.48 13.23 5.92
N ILE A 327 42.72 14.09 4.93
CA ILE A 327 41.76 14.43 3.88
C ILE A 327 42.26 13.92 2.52
N GLY A 328 41.40 13.22 1.77
CA GLY A 328 41.62 12.88 0.36
C GLY A 328 42.69 11.82 0.08
N ASN A 329 43.02 10.99 1.06
CA ASN A 329 44.08 9.97 0.99
C ASN A 329 43.72 8.72 0.16
N ILE A 330 42.63 8.78 -0.60
CA ILE A 330 42.31 7.75 -1.60
C ILE A 330 43.33 7.75 -2.75
N CYS A 331 43.68 6.55 -3.19
CA CYS A 331 44.60 6.30 -4.30
C CYS A 331 46.01 6.93 -4.10
N ASP A 332 46.47 7.11 -2.86
CA ASP A 332 47.80 7.64 -2.54
C ASP A 332 48.90 6.56 -2.59
N GLY A 333 49.18 6.06 -3.81
CA GLY A 333 50.18 5.04 -4.10
C GLY A 333 49.60 3.71 -4.60
N ASP A 334 50.41 2.64 -4.58
CA ASP A 334 50.01 1.29 -5.02
C ASP A 334 48.85 0.70 -4.21
N ILE A 335 48.69 1.20 -2.98
CA ILE A 335 47.62 0.83 -2.06
C ILE A 335 47.04 2.13 -1.51
N SER A 336 45.72 2.24 -1.51
CA SER A 336 45.03 3.40 -0.96
C SER A 336 45.25 3.52 0.55
N LYS A 337 45.58 4.74 1.01
CA LYS A 337 45.84 5.07 2.43
C LYS A 337 44.70 5.80 3.12
N ALA A 338 43.50 5.69 2.57
CA ALA A 338 42.29 6.20 3.19
C ALA A 338 41.79 5.21 4.26
N TYR A 339 41.91 5.64 5.52
CA TYR A 339 41.53 4.88 6.71
C TYR A 339 40.62 5.74 7.58
N SER A 340 39.63 5.13 8.21
CA SER A 340 38.78 5.83 9.18
C SER A 340 38.22 4.90 10.24
N VAL A 341 37.89 5.47 11.39
CA VAL A 341 37.21 4.79 12.49
C VAL A 341 35.95 5.58 12.84
N SER A 342 34.82 4.90 12.99
CA SER A 342 33.60 5.50 13.55
C SER A 342 33.13 4.73 14.79
N GLY A 343 32.83 5.47 15.84
CA GLY A 343 32.33 4.97 17.11
C GLY A 343 30.81 4.82 17.09
N ILE A 344 30.35 3.65 17.52
CA ILE A 344 28.94 3.26 17.61
C ILE A 344 28.57 3.06 19.09
N PHE A 345 27.48 3.68 19.55
CA PHE A 345 27.15 3.69 20.98
C PHE A 345 26.82 2.29 21.54
N ARG A 346 27.27 2.02 22.78
CA ARG A 346 27.15 0.72 23.48
C ARG A 346 25.91 0.55 24.37
N SER A 347 25.20 1.62 24.71
CA SER A 347 24.04 1.59 25.62
C SER A 347 23.15 2.80 25.42
N SER A 348 21.83 2.62 25.47
CA SER A 348 20.91 3.72 25.71
C SER A 348 20.02 3.36 26.91
N ILE A 349 20.01 4.22 27.93
CA ILE A 349 19.07 4.14 29.08
C ILE A 349 17.66 4.61 28.63
N ILE A 350 17.54 5.08 27.38
CA ILE A 350 16.41 5.77 26.78
C ILE A 350 16.19 5.15 25.38
N PRO A 351 14.97 5.12 24.82
CA PRO A 351 14.65 4.52 23.51
C PRO A 351 15.40 5.02 22.25
N SER A 352 16.50 5.75 22.34
CA SER A 352 17.23 6.29 21.19
C SER A 352 18.36 5.38 20.71
N ASN A 353 18.00 4.50 19.79
CA ASN A 353 18.79 4.08 18.65
C ASN A 353 19.38 5.28 17.87
N ALA A 354 20.69 5.52 18.00
CA ALA A 354 21.43 6.56 17.27
C ALA A 354 21.66 6.22 15.77
N TYR A 355 20.85 5.33 15.17
CA TYR A 355 21.06 4.76 13.83
C TYR A 355 21.31 5.84 12.75
N SER A 356 20.52 6.92 12.73
CA SER A 356 20.72 8.03 11.80
C SER A 356 22.04 8.79 12.07
N LYS A 357 22.46 8.92 13.33
CA LYS A 357 23.74 9.55 13.70
C LYS A 357 24.93 8.68 13.34
N ASP A 358 24.82 7.37 13.48
CA ASP A 358 25.85 6.42 13.04
C ASP A 358 26.04 6.56 11.51
N ILE A 359 24.95 6.59 10.74
CA ILE A 359 24.98 6.84 9.29
C ILE A 359 25.67 8.18 8.97
N VAL A 360 25.26 9.27 9.62
CA VAL A 360 25.83 10.61 9.39
C VAL A 360 27.33 10.63 9.72
N THR A 361 27.73 10.05 10.85
CA THR A 361 29.12 10.01 11.29
C THR A 361 29.98 9.21 10.32
N ILE A 362 29.55 8.02 9.91
CA ILE A 362 30.32 7.22 8.95
C ILE A 362 30.38 7.94 7.58
N ALA A 363 29.27 8.51 7.12
CA ALA A 363 29.23 9.27 5.87
C ALA A 363 30.19 10.48 5.90
N HIS A 364 30.32 11.14 7.05
CA HIS A 364 31.25 12.24 7.30
C HIS A 364 32.71 11.78 7.19
N GLU A 365 33.09 10.69 7.87
CA GLU A 365 34.47 10.18 7.82
C GLU A 365 34.85 9.63 6.45
N LEU A 366 33.92 8.97 5.75
CA LEU A 366 34.12 8.60 4.35
C LEU A 366 34.27 9.84 3.47
N GLY A 367 33.55 10.93 3.78
CA GLY A 367 33.66 12.22 3.12
C GLY A 367 35.07 12.79 3.19
N HIS A 368 35.67 12.80 4.39
CA HIS A 368 37.08 13.19 4.58
C HIS A 368 38.04 12.33 3.76
N ASN A 369 37.86 11.00 3.78
CA ASN A 369 38.69 10.08 2.98
C ASN A 369 38.66 10.42 1.48
N ILE A 370 37.50 10.81 0.95
CA ILE A 370 37.34 11.23 -0.45
C ILE A 370 37.59 12.72 -0.69
N GLY A 371 38.08 13.46 0.30
CA GLY A 371 38.61 14.81 0.10
C GLY A 371 37.78 15.96 0.67
N ALA A 372 36.67 15.69 1.36
CA ALA A 372 35.81 16.74 1.92
C ALA A 372 36.48 17.42 3.12
N TYR A 373 36.43 18.76 3.11
CA TYR A 373 36.70 19.58 4.29
C TYR A 373 35.39 19.95 4.99
N HIS A 374 35.45 20.23 6.27
CA HIS A 374 34.34 20.75 7.06
C HIS A 374 33.75 21.98 6.40
N THR A 375 32.43 22.11 6.40
CA THR A 375 31.73 23.23 5.74
C THR A 375 31.99 24.59 6.37
N HIS A 376 32.49 24.61 7.61
CA HIS A 376 32.94 25.83 8.30
C HIS A 376 34.43 26.15 8.07
N ASN A 377 35.20 25.29 7.39
CA ASN A 377 36.62 25.51 7.12
C ASN A 377 36.81 26.63 6.09
N CYS A 378 37.19 27.81 6.55
CA CYS A 378 37.30 28.99 5.68
C CYS A 378 38.58 29.06 4.86
N TRP A 379 39.60 28.26 5.20
CA TRP A 379 40.80 28.18 4.37
C TRP A 379 40.46 27.52 3.03
N PHE A 380 39.64 26.47 3.07
CA PHE A 380 39.20 25.72 1.91
C PHE A 380 37.96 26.32 1.25
N TRP A 381 36.93 26.64 2.04
CA TRP A 381 35.67 27.23 1.55
C TRP A 381 35.69 28.75 1.70
N LYS A 382 35.81 29.46 0.56
CA LYS A 382 35.75 30.93 0.51
C LYS A 382 34.44 31.40 -0.15
N PRO A 383 33.51 32.06 0.57
CA PRO A 383 33.35 32.02 2.04
C PRO A 383 32.94 30.62 2.54
N ALA A 384 32.95 30.43 3.87
CA ALA A 384 32.44 29.21 4.51
C ALA A 384 30.99 28.91 4.09
N LEU A 385 30.64 27.62 4.11
CA LEU A 385 29.35 27.12 3.65
C LEU A 385 28.29 27.09 4.77
N ASP A 386 28.71 27.20 6.02
CA ASP A 386 27.83 27.36 7.17
C ASP A 386 28.33 28.43 8.15
N SER A 387 27.49 28.74 9.14
CA SER A 387 27.72 29.76 10.16
C SER A 387 27.51 29.26 11.59
N CYS A 388 27.43 27.94 11.77
CA CYS A 388 27.07 27.34 13.05
C CYS A 388 28.24 27.25 14.01
N LEU A 389 29.48 27.25 13.51
CA LEU A 389 30.68 27.35 14.33
C LEU A 389 31.37 28.70 14.18
N THR A 390 32.02 29.13 15.25
CA THR A 390 32.80 30.35 15.33
C THR A 390 34.26 30.04 15.70
N GLY A 391 35.19 30.88 15.24
CA GLY A 391 36.57 30.92 15.74
C GLY A 391 36.69 31.67 17.08
N ALA A 392 35.57 31.96 17.76
CA ALA A 392 35.48 32.59 19.07
C ALA A 392 34.92 31.63 20.15
N SER A 393 34.93 32.04 21.42
CA SER A 393 34.54 31.18 22.57
C SER A 393 33.08 30.68 22.55
N ASN A 394 32.78 29.67 23.40
CA ASN A 394 31.48 29.02 23.59
C ASN A 394 30.23 29.93 23.53
N TYR A 395 29.13 29.39 23.01
CA TYR A 395 27.83 30.04 22.85
C TYR A 395 26.77 29.31 23.68
N ALA A 396 26.06 30.03 24.56
CA ALA A 396 24.95 29.49 25.36
C ALA A 396 25.27 28.17 26.13
N GLY A 397 26.53 27.96 26.53
CA GLY A 397 26.96 26.72 27.21
C GLY A 397 27.28 25.54 26.28
N GLN A 398 27.13 25.69 24.96
CA GLN A 398 27.45 24.69 23.94
C GLN A 398 28.83 24.93 23.31
N ILE A 399 29.49 23.83 22.91
CA ILE A 399 30.76 23.88 22.17
C ILE A 399 30.46 24.31 20.73
N SER A 400 30.76 25.56 20.41
CA SER A 400 30.57 26.17 19.08
C SER A 400 31.88 26.69 18.48
N TYR A 401 33.00 26.24 19.04
CA TYR A 401 34.34 26.66 18.65
C TYR A 401 35.00 25.66 17.71
N SER A 402 35.54 26.15 16.59
CA SER A 402 36.48 25.41 15.75
C SER A 402 37.58 26.36 15.27
N GLN A 403 38.84 25.92 15.35
CA GLN A 403 39.99 26.69 14.86
C GLN A 403 39.96 26.88 13.34
N GLU A 404 39.21 26.04 12.62
CA GLU A 404 39.05 26.08 11.17
C GLU A 404 38.03 27.15 10.72
N SER A 405 37.18 27.62 11.64
CA SER A 405 36.17 28.63 11.36
C SER A 405 36.76 30.04 11.37
N CYS A 406 36.52 30.80 10.29
CA CYS A 406 36.87 32.22 10.21
C CYS A 406 35.76 33.14 10.73
N ASN A 407 34.55 32.62 10.97
CA ASN A 407 33.46 33.42 11.52
C ASN A 407 33.81 33.78 12.96
N LYS A 408 33.99 35.07 13.28
CA LYS A 408 34.32 35.52 14.65
C LYS A 408 33.11 36.05 15.42
N SER A 409 31.97 36.21 14.75
CA SER A 409 30.73 36.63 15.39
C SER A 409 30.09 35.48 16.17
N ALA A 410 29.03 35.80 16.93
CA ALA A 410 28.17 34.76 17.51
C ALA A 410 27.72 33.79 16.40
N PRO A 411 27.75 32.47 16.64
CA PRO A 411 27.29 31.49 15.67
C PRO A 411 25.81 31.73 15.36
N LYS A 412 25.42 31.50 14.10
CA LYS A 412 24.02 31.47 13.70
C LYS A 412 23.63 30.00 13.52
N PRO A 413 22.84 29.43 14.45
CA PRO A 413 22.40 28.06 14.36
C PRO A 413 21.66 27.81 13.04
N VAL A 414 22.11 26.78 12.33
CA VAL A 414 21.52 26.24 11.09
C VAL A 414 21.61 24.72 11.17
N PHE A 415 20.95 24.00 10.27
CA PHE A 415 21.09 22.54 10.21
C PHE A 415 22.45 22.13 9.62
N GLY A 416 22.98 22.88 8.65
CA GLY A 416 24.28 22.58 8.06
C GLY A 416 24.23 21.41 7.09
N SER A 417 25.23 20.53 7.16
CA SER A 417 25.40 19.38 6.27
C SER A 417 26.03 18.21 7.01
N ILE A 418 26.17 17.04 6.36
CA ILE A 418 26.91 15.93 6.97
C ILE A 418 28.37 16.27 7.25
N MET A 419 28.98 17.24 6.55
CA MET A 419 30.35 17.73 6.79
C MET A 419 30.40 18.92 7.77
N SER A 420 29.39 19.10 8.62
CA SER A 420 29.28 20.21 9.56
C SER A 420 29.14 19.74 11.02
N TYR A 421 29.58 20.57 11.97
CA TYR A 421 29.25 20.39 13.40
C TYR A 421 28.05 21.21 13.83
N CYS A 422 27.14 21.53 12.91
CA CYS A 422 25.99 22.38 13.22
C CYS A 422 25.02 21.76 14.22
N HIS A 423 25.01 20.42 14.30
CA HIS A 423 24.32 19.67 15.34
C HIS A 423 24.76 20.04 16.77
N LEU A 424 25.92 20.67 16.97
CA LEU A 424 26.37 21.12 18.30
C LEU A 424 25.70 22.42 18.76
N THR A 425 25.03 23.15 17.85
CA THR A 425 24.54 24.52 18.10
C THR A 425 23.06 24.74 17.80
N ASN A 426 22.43 23.83 17.04
CA ASN A 426 21.00 23.93 16.74
C ASN A 426 20.15 23.16 17.77
N ASN A 427 18.90 23.57 17.92
CA ASN A 427 17.96 23.01 18.89
C ASN A 427 17.46 21.59 18.57
N LYS A 428 17.86 21.04 17.41
CA LYS A 428 17.48 19.69 16.95
C LYS A 428 18.61 18.69 17.04
N ASN A 429 19.82 19.11 17.43
CA ASN A 429 21.02 18.26 17.57
C ASN A 429 21.25 17.33 16.36
N ALA A 430 21.00 17.83 15.15
CA ALA A 430 21.04 17.10 13.89
C ALA A 430 21.59 17.97 12.76
N VAL A 431 21.93 17.34 11.63
CA VAL A 431 22.34 18.00 10.39
C VAL A 431 21.45 17.56 9.22
N ASP A 432 21.43 18.35 8.16
CA ASP A 432 20.78 17.93 6.92
C ASP A 432 21.59 16.81 6.26
N PHE A 433 20.89 15.78 5.76
CA PHE A 433 21.50 14.62 5.10
C PHE A 433 21.89 14.96 3.65
N THR A 434 22.87 15.84 3.51
CA THR A 434 23.41 16.36 2.25
C THR A 434 24.88 16.73 2.44
N PHE A 435 25.67 16.67 1.37
CA PHE A 435 27.00 17.27 1.29
C PHE A 435 26.94 18.78 1.02
N LEU A 436 25.82 19.33 0.54
CA LEU A 436 25.68 20.65 -0.10
C LEU A 436 26.26 20.69 -1.53
N PRO A 437 25.67 21.50 -2.43
CA PRO A 437 26.08 21.63 -3.83
C PRO A 437 27.57 21.87 -4.07
N ARG A 438 28.19 22.78 -3.31
CA ARG A 438 29.61 23.11 -3.48
C ARG A 438 30.52 21.95 -3.09
N VAL A 439 30.14 21.16 -2.10
CA VAL A 439 30.94 20.02 -1.62
C VAL A 439 30.79 18.83 -2.56
N TYR A 440 29.56 18.45 -2.92
CA TYR A 440 29.39 17.28 -3.81
C TYR A 440 29.98 17.52 -5.21
N THR A 441 29.92 18.77 -5.71
CA THR A 441 30.53 19.14 -6.99
C THR A 441 32.05 18.99 -6.93
N TYR A 442 32.66 19.51 -5.86
CA TYR A 442 34.10 19.38 -5.64
C TYR A 442 34.52 17.91 -5.49
N LEU A 443 33.82 17.14 -4.65
CA LEU A 443 34.10 15.73 -4.41
C LEU A 443 34.01 14.90 -5.68
N ARG A 444 32.99 15.15 -6.51
CA ARG A 444 32.87 14.47 -7.79
C ARG A 444 34.07 14.74 -8.70
N GLN A 445 34.45 16.00 -8.87
CA GLN A 445 35.61 16.38 -9.68
C GLN A 445 36.93 15.81 -9.13
N PHE A 446 37.04 15.77 -7.81
CA PHE A 446 38.19 15.16 -7.14
C PHE A 446 38.25 13.66 -7.42
N LEU A 447 37.16 12.93 -7.28
CA LEU A 447 37.07 11.49 -7.55
C LEU A 447 37.39 11.15 -9.01
N GLU A 448 36.86 11.92 -9.98
CA GLU A 448 37.17 11.75 -11.40
C GLU A 448 38.66 12.00 -11.72
N SER A 449 39.39 12.72 -10.85
CA SER A 449 40.84 12.93 -11.00
C SER A 449 41.70 11.77 -10.49
N LYS A 450 41.11 10.78 -9.81
CA LYS A 450 41.82 9.69 -9.14
C LYS A 450 41.86 8.44 -10.01
N SER A 451 43.06 7.90 -10.22
CA SER A 451 43.26 6.73 -11.10
C SER A 451 42.67 5.42 -10.58
N CYS A 452 42.48 5.27 -9.26
CA CYS A 452 41.90 4.05 -8.69
C CYS A 452 40.36 4.08 -8.61
N ILE A 453 39.74 5.20 -8.98
CA ILE A 453 38.29 5.36 -9.11
C ILE A 453 37.97 5.34 -10.60
N GLN A 454 37.20 4.34 -11.03
CA GLN A 454 36.89 4.12 -12.44
C GLN A 454 35.38 4.14 -12.66
N PRO A 455 34.91 4.55 -13.86
CA PRO A 455 33.55 4.29 -14.31
C PRO A 455 33.24 2.79 -14.24
N ALA A 456 32.00 2.44 -13.89
CA ALA A 456 31.55 1.06 -13.93
C ALA A 456 31.84 0.41 -15.31
N GLN A 457 32.72 -0.59 -15.33
CA GLN A 457 33.28 -1.17 -16.57
C GLN A 457 32.36 -2.18 -17.25
N ILE A 458 31.28 -2.60 -16.60
CA ILE A 458 30.40 -3.66 -17.08
C ILE A 458 29.17 -3.03 -17.72
N SER A 459 28.87 -3.42 -18.96
CA SER A 459 27.64 -3.01 -19.64
C SER A 459 26.44 -3.56 -18.88
N GLN A 460 25.50 -2.68 -18.53
CA GLN A 460 24.38 -3.02 -17.68
C GLN A 460 23.15 -2.22 -18.10
N VAL A 461 22.01 -2.89 -18.15
CA VAL A 461 20.68 -2.25 -18.18
C VAL A 461 19.92 -2.74 -16.98
N ASN A 462 19.38 -1.82 -16.18
CA ASN A 462 18.50 -2.18 -15.06
C ASN A 462 17.16 -1.49 -15.25
N MET A 463 16.10 -2.28 -15.31
CA MET A 463 14.74 -1.79 -15.31
C MET A 463 14.53 -0.93 -14.06
N ILE A 464 13.89 0.23 -14.22
CA ILE A 464 13.44 1.15 -13.16
C ILE A 464 11.92 1.25 -13.13
N TYR A 465 11.15 0.82 -14.14
CA TYR A 465 9.68 0.73 -14.09
C TYR A 465 9.14 0.07 -15.38
N PRO A 466 8.08 -0.78 -15.39
CA PRO A 466 7.31 -1.30 -14.28
C PRO A 466 7.96 -2.46 -13.55
N TRP A 467 7.48 -2.70 -12.35
CA TRP A 467 8.09 -3.64 -11.41
C TRP A 467 7.40 -4.98 -11.41
N GLY A 468 6.09 -4.99 -11.68
CA GLY A 468 5.20 -6.11 -11.45
C GLY A 468 4.32 -5.87 -10.22
N GLY A 469 3.21 -6.60 -10.10
CA GLY A 469 2.17 -6.39 -9.07
C GLY A 469 1.16 -5.27 -9.38
N GLN A 470 1.45 -4.38 -10.34
CA GLN A 470 0.51 -3.33 -10.76
C GLN A 470 -0.67 -3.90 -11.55
N THR A 471 -1.82 -3.20 -11.51
CA THR A 471 -2.91 -3.42 -12.48
C THR A 471 -2.92 -2.31 -13.52
N PHE A 472 -2.71 -2.69 -14.77
CA PHE A 472 -2.74 -1.82 -15.92
C PHE A 472 -4.10 -1.91 -16.60
N VAL A 473 -4.74 -0.76 -16.76
CA VAL A 473 -6.05 -0.70 -17.40
C VAL A 473 -5.86 -0.67 -18.91
N VAL A 474 -6.52 -1.58 -19.60
CA VAL A 474 -6.54 -1.63 -21.07
C VAL A 474 -6.82 -0.24 -21.65
N GLY A 475 -6.02 0.18 -22.63
CA GLY A 475 -6.18 1.46 -23.34
C GLY A 475 -5.60 2.69 -22.63
N LYS A 476 -4.97 2.54 -21.45
CA LYS A 476 -4.21 3.62 -20.79
C LYS A 476 -2.73 3.63 -21.22
N VAL A 477 -2.05 4.73 -20.93
CA VAL A 477 -0.61 4.94 -21.21
C VAL A 477 0.21 4.81 -19.94
N MET A 478 1.29 4.05 -19.95
CA MET A 478 2.21 3.84 -18.81
C MET A 478 3.64 4.18 -19.21
N SER A 479 4.46 4.81 -18.36
CA SER A 479 5.90 4.93 -18.61
C SER A 479 6.63 3.60 -18.35
N ILE A 480 7.78 3.41 -18.98
CA ILE A 480 8.75 2.35 -18.74
C ILE A 480 10.08 3.05 -18.55
N GLU A 481 10.80 2.76 -17.47
CA GLU A 481 12.03 3.45 -17.11
C GLU A 481 13.16 2.46 -16.87
N TRP A 482 14.41 2.86 -17.08
CA TRP A 482 15.60 2.03 -16.81
C TRP A 482 16.84 2.91 -16.60
N THR A 483 17.88 2.35 -15.97
CA THR A 483 19.24 2.90 -16.01
C THR A 483 20.07 2.08 -16.97
N SER A 484 21.06 2.70 -17.58
CA SER A 484 22.01 1.99 -18.41
C SER A 484 23.43 2.53 -18.26
N VAL A 485 24.40 1.61 -18.34
CA VAL A 485 25.83 1.91 -18.37
C VAL A 485 26.42 1.18 -19.57
N ASN A 486 27.15 1.88 -20.43
CA ASN A 486 27.76 1.31 -21.64
C ASN A 486 26.75 0.57 -22.55
N VAL A 487 25.55 1.14 -22.73
CA VAL A 487 24.51 0.65 -23.64
C VAL A 487 24.01 1.83 -24.49
N GLN A 488 23.88 1.63 -25.80
CA GLN A 488 23.46 2.69 -26.73
C GLN A 488 21.94 2.71 -26.93
N THR A 489 21.36 1.53 -27.15
CA THR A 489 19.93 1.37 -27.40
C THR A 489 19.39 0.11 -26.73
N VAL A 490 18.14 0.17 -26.31
CA VAL A 490 17.42 -0.94 -25.70
C VAL A 490 16.21 -1.37 -26.52
N THR A 491 15.76 -2.60 -26.31
CA THR A 491 14.44 -3.09 -26.74
C THR A 491 13.56 -3.37 -25.53
N LEU A 492 12.28 -3.06 -25.67
CA LEU A 492 11.23 -3.32 -24.69
C LEU A 492 10.27 -4.38 -25.23
N GLU A 493 9.94 -5.36 -24.40
CA GLU A 493 8.97 -6.41 -24.69
C GLU A 493 8.08 -6.66 -23.49
N TYR A 494 6.88 -7.21 -23.72
CA TYR A 494 5.97 -7.66 -22.68
C TYR A 494 5.54 -9.10 -22.89
N SER A 495 5.10 -9.75 -21.83
CA SER A 495 4.60 -11.12 -21.81
C SER A 495 3.26 -11.12 -21.11
N ILE A 496 2.37 -12.05 -21.47
CA ILE A 496 1.08 -12.27 -20.80
C ILE A 496 1.02 -13.62 -20.07
N ASN A 497 2.13 -14.37 -20.03
CA ASN A 497 2.22 -15.74 -19.48
C ASN A 497 3.45 -15.95 -18.60
N GLY A 498 3.83 -14.92 -17.85
CA GLY A 498 4.89 -14.99 -16.84
C GLY A 498 6.29 -15.08 -17.43
N GLY A 499 6.50 -14.58 -18.65
CA GLY A 499 7.80 -14.57 -19.33
C GLY A 499 8.10 -15.83 -20.14
N GLN A 500 7.12 -16.72 -20.35
CA GLN A 500 7.29 -17.89 -21.23
C GLN A 500 7.35 -17.49 -22.71
N THR A 501 6.52 -16.54 -23.13
CA THR A 501 6.57 -15.92 -24.46
C THR A 501 6.53 -14.40 -24.35
N TRP A 502 7.20 -13.72 -25.28
CA TRP A 502 7.37 -12.26 -25.29
C TRP A 502 6.88 -11.66 -26.60
N GLU A 503 6.18 -10.54 -26.50
CA GLU A 503 5.74 -9.68 -27.58
C GLU A 503 6.49 -8.35 -27.50
N THR A 504 6.99 -7.87 -28.64
CA THR A 504 7.73 -6.61 -28.67
C THR A 504 6.81 -5.40 -28.43
N ILE A 505 7.19 -4.54 -27.47
CA ILE A 505 6.61 -3.21 -27.30
C ILE A 505 7.23 -2.25 -28.31
N SER A 506 8.57 -2.13 -28.29
CA SER A 506 9.32 -1.22 -29.16
C SER A 506 10.81 -1.59 -29.19
N LYS A 507 11.52 -1.20 -30.25
CA LYS A 507 12.95 -1.51 -30.48
C LYS A 507 13.74 -0.24 -30.79
N ASN A 508 15.06 -0.32 -30.64
CA ASN A 508 16.01 0.77 -30.95
C ASN A 508 15.75 2.05 -30.16
N ILE A 509 15.35 1.91 -28.90
CA ILE A 509 15.08 3.05 -28.02
C ILE A 509 16.42 3.55 -27.47
N PRO A 510 16.75 4.85 -27.53
CA PRO A 510 17.96 5.37 -26.91
C PRO A 510 18.03 4.97 -25.42
N ALA A 511 19.14 4.38 -24.99
CA ALA A 511 19.27 3.86 -23.63
C ALA A 511 19.27 4.97 -22.56
N VAL A 512 19.56 6.21 -22.96
CA VAL A 512 19.48 7.41 -22.13
C VAL A 512 18.59 8.45 -22.81
N SER A 513 17.66 9.05 -22.08
CA SER A 513 16.77 10.09 -22.61
C SER A 513 17.43 11.48 -22.60
N GLN A 514 17.11 12.34 -23.57
CA GLN A 514 17.76 13.65 -23.78
C GLN A 514 17.61 14.66 -22.63
N GLN A 515 16.81 14.35 -21.61
CA GLN A 515 16.52 15.21 -20.45
C GLN A 515 16.85 14.54 -19.10
N ALA A 516 17.41 13.32 -19.13
CA ALA A 516 17.73 12.56 -17.92
C ALA A 516 19.13 12.85 -17.40
N ILE A 517 19.23 12.90 -16.07
CA ILE A 517 20.49 12.98 -15.32
C ILE A 517 20.98 11.53 -15.12
N ASN A 518 22.29 11.26 -15.17
CA ASN A 518 22.88 9.98 -14.74
C ASN A 518 22.50 8.70 -15.54
N GLY A 519 22.32 8.78 -16.87
CA GLY A 519 22.22 7.55 -17.70
C GLY A 519 20.85 6.83 -17.66
N GLN A 520 19.78 7.54 -17.31
CA GLN A 520 18.41 7.02 -17.26
C GLN A 520 17.66 7.13 -18.60
N GLY A 521 16.88 6.11 -18.95
CA GLY A 521 15.97 6.06 -20.10
C GLY A 521 14.50 5.93 -19.68
N ILE A 522 13.59 6.45 -20.53
CA ILE A 522 12.13 6.50 -20.29
C ILE A 522 11.39 6.25 -21.62
N TYR A 523 10.29 5.50 -21.61
CA TYR A 523 9.42 5.22 -22.77
C TYR A 523 7.91 5.14 -22.39
N ASN A 524 7.01 5.75 -23.16
CA ASN A 524 5.56 5.67 -22.89
C ASN A 524 4.89 4.53 -23.68
N TRP A 525 4.36 3.53 -22.98
CA TRP A 525 3.69 2.34 -23.52
C TRP A 525 2.17 2.44 -23.46
N ASN A 526 1.48 2.15 -24.58
CA ASN A 526 0.02 1.99 -24.64
C ASN A 526 -0.38 0.55 -24.27
N ILE A 527 -1.18 0.37 -23.22
CA ILE A 527 -1.54 -0.95 -22.69
C ILE A 527 -2.52 -1.66 -23.64
N PRO A 528 -2.18 -2.86 -24.17
CA PRO A 528 -3.02 -3.59 -25.11
C PRO A 528 -4.23 -4.26 -24.43
N ASN A 529 -5.25 -4.62 -25.22
CA ASN A 529 -6.38 -5.44 -24.74
C ASN A 529 -5.98 -6.92 -24.64
N ALA A 530 -5.12 -7.24 -23.68
CA ALA A 530 -4.68 -8.59 -23.39
C ALA A 530 -4.77 -8.87 -21.88
N PRO A 531 -5.99 -9.06 -21.33
CA PRO A 531 -6.16 -9.25 -19.90
C PRO A 531 -5.38 -10.48 -19.41
N THR A 532 -4.61 -10.29 -18.35
CA THR A 532 -3.76 -11.32 -17.77
C THR A 532 -3.49 -10.98 -16.32
N THR A 533 -3.21 -11.98 -15.50
CA THR A 533 -2.59 -11.80 -14.16
C THR A 533 -1.13 -12.21 -14.16
N GLN A 534 -0.58 -12.54 -15.35
CA GLN A 534 0.78 -13.02 -15.57
C GLN A 534 1.59 -12.10 -16.49
N GLY A 535 1.33 -10.79 -16.45
CA GLY A 535 2.01 -9.81 -17.26
C GLY A 535 3.47 -9.62 -16.85
N ARG A 536 4.43 -9.58 -17.79
CA ARG A 536 5.84 -9.20 -17.52
C ARG A 536 6.32 -8.21 -18.58
N ILE A 537 7.29 -7.35 -18.27
CA ILE A 537 8.00 -6.50 -19.25
C ILE A 537 9.50 -6.73 -19.11
N ARG A 538 10.27 -6.67 -20.19
CA ARG A 538 11.73 -6.67 -20.11
C ARG A 538 12.33 -5.56 -20.95
N VAL A 539 13.50 -5.10 -20.50
CA VAL A 539 14.39 -4.18 -21.21
C VAL A 539 15.71 -4.90 -21.42
N TYR A 540 16.27 -4.83 -22.63
CA TYR A 540 17.56 -5.43 -22.90
C TYR A 540 18.37 -4.62 -23.89
N ASP A 541 19.69 -4.71 -23.78
CA ASP A 541 20.61 -4.13 -24.76
C ASP A 541 20.38 -4.78 -26.13
N GLN A 542 20.05 -3.94 -27.11
CA GLN A 542 19.76 -4.35 -28.48
C GLN A 542 20.90 -5.18 -29.11
N LEU A 543 22.16 -4.88 -28.77
CA LEU A 543 23.35 -5.55 -29.31
C LEU A 543 23.77 -6.76 -28.50
N ASN A 544 23.37 -6.84 -27.22
CA ASN A 544 23.65 -7.96 -26.34
C ASN A 544 22.41 -8.32 -25.49
N PRO A 545 21.49 -9.15 -26.00
CA PRO A 545 20.27 -9.51 -25.28
C PRO A 545 20.48 -10.27 -23.96
N MET A 546 21.69 -10.74 -23.66
CA MET A 546 22.03 -11.31 -22.35
C MET A 546 22.17 -10.22 -21.27
N ASN A 547 22.49 -8.99 -21.65
CA ASN A 547 22.41 -7.81 -20.80
C ASN A 547 20.97 -7.28 -20.80
N GLN A 548 20.15 -7.90 -19.96
CA GLN A 548 18.74 -7.60 -19.83
C GLN A 548 18.33 -7.51 -18.37
N ASP A 549 17.26 -6.77 -18.14
CA ASP A 549 16.53 -6.80 -16.89
C ASP A 549 15.03 -6.88 -17.19
N THR A 550 14.30 -7.54 -16.31
CA THR A 550 12.88 -7.84 -16.47
C THR A 550 12.10 -7.21 -15.32
N SER A 551 10.81 -6.99 -15.47
CA SER A 551 9.93 -6.71 -14.34
C SER A 551 9.95 -7.93 -13.41
N TRP A 552 10.05 -7.67 -12.13
CA TRP A 552 10.42 -8.64 -11.11
C TRP A 552 9.25 -9.61 -10.78
N VAL A 553 7.98 -9.17 -10.68
CA VAL A 553 6.74 -9.98 -10.49
C VAL A 553 5.74 -9.73 -11.63
N ASN A 554 4.65 -10.51 -11.66
CA ASN A 554 3.62 -10.42 -12.68
C ASN A 554 2.79 -9.16 -12.42
N PHE A 555 2.59 -8.30 -13.41
CA PHE A 555 1.50 -7.32 -13.38
C PHE A 555 0.21 -7.94 -13.94
N SER A 556 -0.92 -7.32 -13.62
CA SER A 556 -2.19 -7.63 -14.26
C SER A 556 -2.52 -6.61 -15.34
N ILE A 557 -3.06 -7.05 -16.46
CA ILE A 557 -3.79 -6.19 -17.38
C ILE A 557 -5.27 -6.49 -17.13
N GLU A 558 -6.04 -5.47 -16.78
CA GLU A 558 -7.47 -5.60 -16.55
C GLU A 558 -8.28 -4.75 -17.52
N ALA A 559 -9.35 -5.34 -18.04
CA ALA A 559 -10.34 -4.61 -18.81
C ALA A 559 -11.39 -4.01 -17.87
N PRO A 560 -11.81 -2.75 -18.07
CA PRO A 560 -12.93 -2.18 -17.33
C PRO A 560 -14.20 -2.99 -17.65
N SER A 561 -15.09 -3.14 -16.66
CA SER A 561 -16.32 -3.91 -16.82
C SER A 561 -17.52 -3.15 -16.25
N LEU A 562 -18.65 -3.25 -16.93
CA LEU A 562 -19.92 -2.71 -16.49
C LEU A 562 -21.00 -3.76 -16.78
N ILE A 563 -21.73 -4.16 -15.75
CA ILE A 563 -22.72 -5.25 -15.83
C ILE A 563 -23.99 -4.80 -15.10
N PHE A 564 -25.12 -4.91 -15.78
CA PHE A 564 -26.43 -4.68 -15.18
C PHE A 564 -26.77 -5.86 -14.25
N GLY A 565 -27.05 -5.58 -12.98
CA GLY A 565 -27.27 -6.61 -11.94
C GLY A 565 -28.75 -6.89 -11.65
N THR A 566 -29.65 -5.93 -11.90
CA THR A 566 -31.09 -6.17 -11.75
C THR A 566 -31.63 -7.03 -12.89
N ASP A 567 -32.10 -8.23 -12.57
CA ASP A 567 -32.88 -9.03 -13.51
C ASP A 567 -34.36 -8.58 -13.52
N ILE A 568 -34.73 -7.97 -14.64
CA ILE A 568 -36.11 -7.59 -14.97
C ILE A 568 -36.60 -8.31 -16.23
N SER A 569 -35.85 -9.28 -16.73
CA SER A 569 -36.16 -9.98 -17.96
C SER A 569 -37.54 -10.63 -17.87
N LYS A 570 -38.36 -10.43 -18.90
CA LYS A 570 -39.75 -10.93 -19.02
C LYS A 570 -40.72 -10.42 -17.94
N LYS A 571 -40.32 -9.46 -17.09
CA LYS A 571 -41.25 -8.82 -16.16
C LYS A 571 -42.18 -7.88 -16.92
N VAL A 572 -43.41 -7.77 -16.41
CA VAL A 572 -44.36 -6.72 -16.81
C VAL A 572 -44.41 -5.71 -15.66
N ILE A 573 -43.92 -4.51 -15.94
CA ILE A 573 -43.75 -3.41 -14.99
C ILE A 573 -44.87 -2.40 -15.19
N GLY A 574 -45.36 -1.84 -14.09
CA GLY A 574 -46.35 -0.79 -14.10
C GLY A 574 -45.83 0.51 -14.70
N ILE A 575 -46.61 1.18 -15.54
CA ILE A 575 -46.23 2.48 -16.16
C ILE A 575 -46.01 3.63 -15.16
N LYS A 576 -46.43 3.48 -13.90
CA LYS A 576 -46.15 4.42 -12.80
C LYS A 576 -45.27 3.82 -11.72
N GLU A 577 -44.77 2.60 -11.92
CA GLU A 577 -43.99 1.88 -10.93
C GLU A 577 -42.58 2.47 -10.78
N LEU A 578 -42.09 2.50 -9.53
CA LEU A 578 -40.69 2.81 -9.23
C LEU A 578 -39.85 1.55 -9.39
N VAL A 579 -38.91 1.57 -10.35
CA VAL A 579 -38.07 0.42 -10.67
C VAL A 579 -36.71 0.55 -9.98
N PRO A 580 -36.36 -0.34 -9.03
CA PRO A 580 -35.04 -0.35 -8.43
C PRO A 580 -34.03 -1.03 -9.38
N LEU A 581 -33.06 -0.26 -9.87
CA LEU A 581 -32.01 -0.73 -10.76
C LEU A 581 -30.66 -0.74 -10.04
N ALA A 582 -29.87 -1.79 -10.26
CA ALA A 582 -28.54 -1.97 -9.73
C ALA A 582 -27.62 -2.52 -10.83
N TRP A 583 -26.36 -2.12 -10.77
CA TRP A 583 -25.29 -2.56 -11.68
C TRP A 583 -23.98 -2.71 -10.92
N THR A 584 -23.12 -3.55 -11.44
CA THR A 584 -21.75 -3.71 -10.97
C THR A 584 -20.82 -3.04 -11.97
N LYS A 585 -19.88 -2.23 -11.48
CA LYS A 585 -18.86 -1.58 -12.29
C LYS A 585 -17.48 -1.85 -11.71
N LYS A 586 -16.50 -2.03 -12.58
CA LYS A 586 -15.08 -2.23 -12.25
C LYS A 586 -14.26 -1.30 -13.14
N LEU A 587 -13.39 -0.48 -12.53
CA LEU A 587 -12.57 0.52 -13.22
C LEU A 587 -13.39 1.53 -14.06
N VAL A 588 -14.56 1.93 -13.55
CA VAL A 588 -15.46 2.94 -14.14
C VAL A 588 -15.91 3.90 -13.05
N ASP A 589 -15.67 5.20 -13.24
CA ASP A 589 -15.98 6.22 -12.23
C ASP A 589 -17.46 6.63 -12.31
N LYS A 590 -17.92 7.06 -13.49
CA LYS A 590 -19.29 7.55 -13.67
C LYS A 590 -19.99 6.88 -14.84
N VAL A 591 -21.30 6.70 -14.70
CA VAL A 591 -22.16 6.14 -15.75
C VAL A 591 -23.32 7.07 -16.10
N LYS A 592 -23.78 6.94 -17.35
CA LYS A 592 -25.06 7.47 -17.85
C LYS A 592 -26.09 6.34 -17.86
N LEU A 593 -27.32 6.60 -17.39
CA LEU A 593 -28.44 5.66 -17.40
C LEU A 593 -29.48 6.08 -18.44
N GLU A 594 -29.86 5.13 -19.30
CA GLU A 594 -30.74 5.32 -20.46
C GLU A 594 -31.84 4.25 -20.50
N ILE A 595 -32.96 4.56 -21.14
CA ILE A 595 -34.05 3.62 -21.44
C ILE A 595 -34.36 3.63 -22.94
N SER A 596 -34.68 2.45 -23.48
CA SER A 596 -35.31 2.28 -24.79
C SER A 596 -36.69 1.67 -24.58
N ILE A 597 -37.68 2.21 -25.30
CA ILE A 597 -39.07 1.74 -25.31
C ILE A 597 -39.49 1.22 -26.70
N ASP A 598 -38.53 1.08 -27.61
CA ASP A 598 -38.72 0.84 -29.04
C ASP A 598 -37.77 -0.25 -29.58
N ALA A 599 -37.53 -1.29 -28.78
CA ALA A 599 -36.64 -2.39 -29.12
C ALA A 599 -35.20 -1.96 -29.51
N LYS A 600 -34.62 -1.01 -28.73
CA LYS A 600 -33.25 -0.46 -28.87
C LYS A 600 -33.04 0.45 -30.09
N GLN A 601 -34.10 0.89 -30.78
CA GLN A 601 -33.98 1.83 -31.90
C GLN A 601 -33.54 3.22 -31.43
N SER A 602 -34.02 3.68 -30.28
CA SER A 602 -33.61 4.93 -29.66
C SER A 602 -33.36 4.79 -28.15
N TRP A 603 -32.55 5.70 -27.61
CA TRP A 603 -32.20 5.75 -26.19
C TRP A 603 -32.52 7.13 -25.61
N GLN A 604 -33.32 7.15 -24.55
CA GLN A 604 -33.63 8.35 -23.79
C GLN A 604 -32.80 8.36 -22.51
N THR A 605 -32.14 9.47 -22.19
CA THR A 605 -31.36 9.59 -20.95
C THR A 605 -32.28 9.82 -19.77
N ILE A 606 -32.20 8.93 -18.77
CA ILE A 606 -32.85 9.11 -17.47
C ILE A 606 -31.95 9.94 -16.55
N SER A 607 -30.66 9.61 -16.51
CA SER A 607 -29.65 10.29 -15.69
C SER A 607 -28.34 10.42 -16.45
N GLY A 608 -27.80 11.64 -16.54
CA GLY A 608 -26.59 11.95 -17.32
C GLY A 608 -25.27 11.63 -16.64
N SER A 609 -25.23 11.52 -15.32
CA SER A 609 -24.00 11.26 -14.55
C SER A 609 -24.33 10.69 -13.17
N LEU A 610 -24.07 9.40 -12.97
CA LEU A 610 -24.24 8.69 -11.71
C LEU A 610 -22.91 8.09 -11.25
N SER A 611 -22.53 8.39 -10.00
CA SER A 611 -21.41 7.72 -9.32
C SER A 611 -21.85 6.47 -8.55
N SER A 612 -23.15 6.31 -8.27
CA SER A 612 -23.71 5.17 -7.56
C SER A 612 -23.74 3.89 -8.41
N ASN A 613 -23.91 2.74 -7.73
CA ASN A 613 -24.10 1.42 -8.33
C ASN A 613 -25.59 1.03 -8.45
N SER A 614 -26.48 1.97 -8.15
CA SER A 614 -27.92 1.77 -8.21
C SER A 614 -28.66 3.09 -8.40
N SER A 615 -29.89 2.99 -8.88
CA SER A 615 -30.84 4.09 -8.99
C SER A 615 -32.26 3.54 -9.00
N THR A 616 -33.19 4.22 -8.34
CA THR A 616 -34.62 3.95 -8.46
C THR A 616 -35.20 4.92 -9.48
N VAL A 617 -35.80 4.39 -10.55
CA VAL A 617 -36.26 5.20 -11.68
C VAL A 617 -37.77 5.13 -11.85
N ASN A 618 -38.36 6.24 -12.27
CA ASN A 618 -39.71 6.23 -12.84
C ASN A 618 -39.59 5.79 -14.31
N VAL A 619 -40.40 4.83 -14.72
CA VAL A 619 -40.56 4.50 -16.13
C VAL A 619 -41.47 5.52 -16.83
N PRO A 620 -41.36 5.70 -18.15
CA PRO A 620 -42.29 6.53 -18.91
C PRO A 620 -43.74 6.02 -18.80
N ASP A 621 -44.71 6.93 -18.74
CA ASP A 621 -46.15 6.63 -18.72
C ASP A 621 -46.66 6.20 -20.12
N ILE A 622 -46.10 5.11 -20.65
CA ILE A 622 -46.34 4.59 -22.00
C ILE A 622 -46.40 3.06 -21.94
N VAL A 623 -47.40 2.47 -22.59
CA VAL A 623 -47.49 1.01 -22.79
C VAL A 623 -46.55 0.61 -23.91
N ALA A 624 -45.62 -0.30 -23.62
CA ALA A 624 -44.62 -0.78 -24.57
C ALA A 624 -44.27 -2.25 -24.31
N LYS A 625 -44.05 -3.01 -25.38
CA LYS A 625 -43.89 -4.48 -25.32
C LYS A 625 -42.44 -4.96 -25.29
N GLU A 626 -41.49 -4.08 -25.58
CA GLU A 626 -40.09 -4.48 -25.62
C GLU A 626 -39.18 -3.30 -25.20
N CYS A 627 -38.99 -3.19 -23.90
CA CYS A 627 -38.22 -2.13 -23.26
C CYS A 627 -36.89 -2.65 -22.73
N TYR A 628 -35.92 -1.73 -22.59
CA TYR A 628 -34.57 -2.01 -22.10
C TYR A 628 -34.01 -0.84 -21.30
N PHE A 629 -33.28 -1.12 -20.22
CA PHE A 629 -32.40 -0.13 -19.60
C PHE A 629 -30.96 -0.36 -20.05
N LYS A 630 -30.19 0.72 -20.16
CA LYS A 630 -28.77 0.70 -20.49
C LYS A 630 -27.98 1.60 -19.56
N VAL A 631 -26.87 1.10 -19.04
CA VAL A 631 -25.85 1.91 -18.37
C VAL A 631 -24.60 1.97 -19.24
N THR A 632 -24.03 3.16 -19.40
CA THR A 632 -22.86 3.44 -20.26
C THR A 632 -21.81 4.20 -19.46
N SER A 633 -20.52 3.83 -19.55
CA SER A 633 -19.42 4.62 -18.94
C SER A 633 -19.33 6.01 -19.58
N LEU A 634 -19.00 7.03 -18.79
CA LEU A 634 -18.74 8.38 -19.30
C LEU A 634 -17.32 8.54 -19.85
N GLU A 635 -16.40 7.69 -19.42
CA GLU A 635 -14.99 7.68 -19.81
C GLU A 635 -14.77 6.88 -21.09
N ASP A 636 -15.59 5.85 -21.34
CA ASP A 636 -15.58 5.02 -22.54
C ASP A 636 -17.01 4.68 -22.99
N SER A 637 -17.45 5.32 -24.08
CA SER A 637 -18.80 5.10 -24.64
C SER A 637 -19.03 3.70 -25.20
N THR A 638 -17.97 2.91 -25.44
CA THR A 638 -18.09 1.53 -25.92
C THR A 638 -18.34 0.53 -24.79
N LEU A 639 -18.12 0.94 -23.53
CA LEU A 639 -18.36 0.13 -22.34
C LEU A 639 -19.78 0.39 -21.78
N PHE A 640 -20.71 -0.51 -22.09
CA PHE A 640 -22.10 -0.43 -21.64
C PHE A 640 -22.68 -1.81 -21.29
N SER A 641 -23.77 -1.82 -20.51
CA SER A 641 -24.57 -3.01 -20.23
C SER A 641 -26.05 -2.72 -20.40
N ILE A 642 -26.80 -3.70 -20.91
CA ILE A 642 -28.24 -3.61 -21.17
C ILE A 642 -28.98 -4.70 -20.39
N THR A 643 -30.18 -4.43 -19.88
CA THR A 643 -31.05 -5.44 -19.25
C THR A 643 -31.60 -6.46 -20.26
N GLY A 644 -32.22 -7.53 -19.78
CA GLY A 644 -33.15 -8.32 -20.59
C GLY A 644 -34.39 -7.50 -21.00
N PRO A 645 -35.17 -7.96 -22.00
CA PRO A 645 -36.40 -7.30 -22.42
C PRO A 645 -37.43 -7.34 -21.30
N PHE A 646 -38.18 -6.25 -21.11
CA PHE A 646 -39.33 -6.19 -20.22
C PHE A 646 -40.50 -5.47 -20.90
N GLU A 647 -41.70 -5.61 -20.34
CA GLU A 647 -42.90 -4.92 -20.80
C GLU A 647 -43.31 -3.81 -19.84
N LEU A 648 -43.87 -2.73 -20.38
CA LEU A 648 -44.58 -1.70 -19.66
C LEU A 648 -46.08 -1.83 -19.93
N ALA A 649 -46.88 -2.00 -18.88
CA ALA A 649 -48.33 -2.11 -18.98
C ALA A 649 -49.03 -1.41 -17.82
N LYS A 650 -50.33 -1.16 -17.99
CA LYS A 650 -51.14 -0.51 -16.95
C LYS A 650 -51.40 -1.48 -15.79
N GLU A 651 -51.14 -1.02 -14.57
CA GLU A 651 -51.28 -1.75 -13.33
C GLU A 651 -52.74 -2.12 -13.03
N GLN A 652 -52.97 -3.30 -12.46
CA GLN A 652 -54.29 -3.71 -11.97
C GLN A 652 -54.20 -4.40 -10.61
N LEU A 653 -55.21 -4.17 -9.78
CA LEU A 653 -55.36 -4.77 -8.45
C LEU A 653 -56.78 -5.32 -8.28
N THR A 654 -56.88 -6.55 -7.79
CA THR A 654 -58.17 -7.17 -7.46
C THR A 654 -58.10 -7.81 -6.08
N ILE A 655 -59.02 -7.47 -5.18
CA ILE A 655 -59.12 -8.12 -3.88
C ILE A 655 -59.78 -9.51 -4.01
N ILE A 656 -59.23 -10.52 -3.32
CA ILE A 656 -59.70 -11.91 -3.36
C ILE A 656 -60.42 -12.26 -2.05
N LEU A 657 -59.76 -12.01 -0.90
CA LEU A 657 -60.36 -12.12 0.43
C LEU A 657 -60.15 -10.82 1.21
N PRO A 658 -61.10 -10.41 2.05
CA PRO A 658 -62.39 -11.07 2.32
C PRO A 658 -63.37 -10.96 1.14
N LYS A 659 -64.37 -11.83 1.14
CA LYS A 659 -65.55 -11.75 0.27
C LYS A 659 -66.60 -10.83 0.88
N PRO A 660 -67.55 -10.31 0.08
CA PRO A 660 -68.65 -9.51 0.61
C PRO A 660 -69.39 -10.21 1.74
N ASN A 661 -69.57 -9.50 2.85
CA ASN A 661 -70.23 -9.93 4.09
C ASN A 661 -69.47 -10.98 4.92
N ASP A 662 -68.20 -11.27 4.60
CA ASP A 662 -67.37 -12.09 5.48
C ASP A 662 -67.19 -11.40 6.85
N THR A 663 -66.97 -12.22 7.88
CA THR A 663 -66.77 -11.75 9.26
C THR A 663 -65.29 -11.80 9.65
N LEU A 664 -64.73 -10.67 10.05
CA LEU A 664 -63.40 -10.54 10.62
C LEU A 664 -63.48 -10.50 12.16
N CYS A 665 -62.71 -11.37 12.80
CA CYS A 665 -62.78 -11.55 14.25
C CYS A 665 -61.74 -10.70 14.97
N VAL A 666 -62.19 -9.86 15.91
CA VAL A 666 -61.32 -9.06 16.77
C VAL A 666 -60.49 -9.95 17.68
N GLY A 667 -59.20 -9.63 17.84
CA GLY A 667 -58.28 -10.41 18.68
C GLY A 667 -57.90 -11.78 18.10
N LYS A 668 -58.28 -12.07 16.85
CA LYS A 668 -57.79 -13.21 16.06
C LYS A 668 -57.03 -12.72 14.83
N GLN A 669 -56.17 -13.58 14.28
CA GLN A 669 -55.49 -13.32 13.01
C GLN A 669 -56.49 -13.44 11.86
N ASN A 670 -56.63 -12.39 11.06
CA ASN A 670 -57.41 -12.43 9.82
C ASN A 670 -56.49 -12.18 8.62
N ILE A 671 -56.84 -12.70 7.44
CA ILE A 671 -56.09 -12.45 6.21
C ILE A 671 -56.86 -11.54 5.25
N ILE A 672 -56.14 -10.65 4.58
CA ILE A 672 -56.60 -9.91 3.40
C ILE A 672 -55.71 -10.34 2.24
N THR A 673 -56.29 -10.79 1.13
CA THR A 673 -55.53 -11.24 -0.05
C THR A 673 -55.97 -10.54 -1.32
N TRP A 674 -55.05 -10.40 -2.27
CA TRP A 674 -55.29 -9.75 -3.56
C TRP A 674 -54.46 -10.37 -4.68
N LYS A 675 -54.91 -10.12 -5.91
CA LYS A 675 -54.18 -10.34 -7.14
C LYS A 675 -53.64 -9.01 -7.64
N SER A 676 -52.34 -9.00 -7.96
CA SER A 676 -51.69 -7.91 -8.67
C SER A 676 -51.37 -8.35 -10.09
N GLU A 677 -51.69 -7.51 -11.07
CA GLU A 677 -51.30 -7.71 -12.47
C GLU A 677 -50.51 -6.50 -12.94
N ASN A 678 -49.41 -6.73 -13.66
CA ASN A 678 -48.50 -5.70 -14.16
C ASN A 678 -47.89 -4.82 -13.05
N ILE A 679 -47.63 -5.39 -11.87
CA ILE A 679 -46.94 -4.74 -10.75
C ILE A 679 -45.81 -5.68 -10.32
N ALA A 680 -44.56 -5.22 -10.41
CA ALA A 680 -43.39 -6.07 -10.21
C ALA A 680 -42.56 -5.74 -8.94
N PHE A 681 -42.66 -4.51 -8.42
CA PHE A 681 -41.83 -3.95 -7.34
C PHE A 681 -42.62 -3.07 -6.35
N GLY A 682 -43.87 -2.76 -6.65
CA GLY A 682 -44.65 -1.79 -5.94
C GLY A 682 -45.23 -2.30 -4.63
N ARG A 683 -45.82 -1.38 -3.86
CA ARG A 683 -46.47 -1.66 -2.58
C ARG A 683 -47.92 -1.21 -2.60
N VAL A 684 -48.75 -1.86 -1.79
CA VAL A 684 -50.16 -1.50 -1.61
C VAL A 684 -50.46 -1.17 -0.16
N ASN A 685 -51.37 -0.23 0.07
CA ASN A 685 -51.92 0.04 1.38
C ASN A 685 -53.26 -0.69 1.51
N THR A 686 -53.34 -1.62 2.45
CA THR A 686 -54.62 -2.16 2.92
C THR A 686 -55.29 -1.13 3.81
N GLN A 687 -56.51 -0.74 3.46
CA GLN A 687 -57.29 0.26 4.18
C GLN A 687 -58.64 -0.30 4.58
N TYR A 688 -59.13 0.11 5.74
CA TYR A 688 -60.46 -0.22 6.21
C TYR A 688 -61.22 1.03 6.65
N SER A 689 -62.55 0.92 6.65
CA SER A 689 -63.47 1.91 7.18
C SER A 689 -64.41 1.23 8.15
N THR A 690 -64.75 1.86 9.27
CA THR A 690 -65.77 1.36 10.22
C THR A 690 -67.08 2.12 10.12
N ASN A 691 -67.16 3.15 9.28
CA ASN A 691 -68.29 4.08 9.17
C ASN A 691 -68.82 4.17 7.72
N ASN A 692 -68.91 3.03 7.04
CA ASN A 692 -69.45 2.93 5.67
C ASN A 692 -68.75 3.85 4.65
N GLY A 693 -67.43 3.99 4.77
CA GLY A 693 -66.59 4.70 3.80
C GLY A 693 -66.44 6.20 4.04
N ALA A 694 -67.00 6.77 5.12
CA ALA A 694 -66.84 8.19 5.44
C ALA A 694 -65.39 8.54 5.85
N THR A 695 -64.70 7.64 6.56
CA THR A 695 -63.25 7.73 6.82
C THR A 695 -62.56 6.40 6.54
N TRP A 696 -61.30 6.49 6.08
CA TRP A 696 -60.46 5.35 5.74
C TRP A 696 -59.17 5.37 6.55
N ILE A 697 -58.82 4.24 7.14
CA ILE A 697 -57.63 4.05 7.98
C ILE A 697 -56.74 3.01 7.30
N ALA A 698 -55.47 3.35 7.10
CA ALA A 698 -54.47 2.40 6.62
C ALA A 698 -54.03 1.49 7.76
N THR A 699 -53.89 0.18 7.50
CA THR A 699 -53.48 -0.78 8.52
C THR A 699 -52.00 -0.66 8.88
N ASN A 700 -51.17 -0.07 8.00
CA ASN A 700 -49.79 0.34 8.29
C ASN A 700 -49.33 1.46 7.33
N THR A 701 -48.26 2.16 7.69
CA THR A 701 -47.71 3.30 6.93
C THR A 701 -46.69 2.89 5.86
N LEU A 702 -46.03 1.74 6.02
CA LEU A 702 -45.00 1.25 5.10
C LEU A 702 -45.58 0.65 3.80
N GLY A 703 -46.83 0.18 3.85
CA GLY A 703 -47.49 -0.60 2.80
C GLY A 703 -47.11 -2.09 2.86
N ASN A 704 -47.89 -2.93 2.20
CA ASN A 704 -47.59 -4.35 1.99
C ASN A 704 -46.98 -4.53 0.60
N ASP A 705 -46.15 -5.56 0.43
CA ASP A 705 -45.64 -5.93 -0.89
C ASP A 705 -46.80 -6.27 -1.82
N ALA A 706 -46.92 -5.59 -2.97
CA ALA A 706 -48.02 -5.81 -3.89
C ALA A 706 -47.98 -7.23 -4.50
N VAL A 707 -46.79 -7.82 -4.65
CA VAL A 707 -46.59 -9.10 -5.35
C VAL A 707 -46.97 -10.28 -4.46
N SER A 708 -46.64 -10.24 -3.17
CA SER A 708 -46.98 -11.31 -2.22
C SER A 708 -48.48 -11.58 -2.08
N GLY A 709 -49.32 -10.59 -2.41
CA GLY A 709 -50.77 -10.77 -2.48
C GLY A 709 -51.46 -11.03 -1.15
N ILE A 710 -50.78 -10.84 -0.01
CA ILE A 710 -51.29 -11.21 1.32
C ILE A 710 -50.92 -10.19 2.40
N PHE A 711 -51.87 -9.93 3.29
CA PHE A 711 -51.67 -9.17 4.52
C PHE A 711 -52.31 -9.89 5.70
N ASN A 712 -51.49 -10.15 6.72
CA ASN A 712 -51.91 -10.71 7.99
C ASN A 712 -52.35 -9.59 8.95
N TRP A 713 -53.64 -9.52 9.22
CA TRP A 713 -54.23 -8.49 10.05
C TRP A 713 -54.60 -9.00 11.44
N GLN A 714 -53.83 -8.56 12.44
CA GLN A 714 -54.19 -8.66 13.85
C GLN A 714 -55.06 -7.46 14.22
N ILE A 715 -56.36 -7.68 14.39
CA ILE A 715 -57.32 -6.61 14.66
C ILE A 715 -57.29 -6.26 16.15
N ASP A 716 -56.98 -4.99 16.45
CA ASP A 716 -56.89 -4.46 17.81
C ASP A 716 -58.17 -4.68 18.63
N LYS A 717 -57.98 -4.93 19.94
CA LYS A 717 -59.08 -5.05 20.89
C LYS A 717 -59.80 -3.71 21.03
N LYS A 718 -61.01 -3.62 20.45
CA LYS A 718 -62.07 -2.58 20.55
C LYS A 718 -62.71 -2.21 19.18
N LEU A 719 -62.33 -2.87 18.08
CA LEU A 719 -62.88 -2.56 16.75
C LEU A 719 -64.13 -3.38 16.43
N ASP A 720 -65.33 -2.84 16.63
CA ASP A 720 -66.59 -3.49 16.23
C ASP A 720 -67.34 -2.64 15.20
N SER A 721 -67.71 -3.21 14.05
CA SER A 721 -68.53 -2.51 13.06
C SER A 721 -69.31 -3.48 12.16
N SER A 722 -70.62 -3.26 12.05
CA SER A 722 -71.50 -3.93 11.09
C SER A 722 -71.55 -3.24 9.72
N ARG A 723 -70.81 -2.13 9.56
CA ARG A 723 -70.76 -1.30 8.35
C ARG A 723 -69.30 -1.12 7.89
N ALA A 724 -68.48 -2.13 8.11
CA ALA A 724 -67.07 -2.07 7.79
C ALA A 724 -66.84 -2.28 6.29
N LEU A 725 -65.89 -1.55 5.72
CA LEU A 725 -65.48 -1.68 4.32
C LEU A 725 -63.97 -1.89 4.25
N ILE A 726 -63.50 -2.67 3.28
CA ILE A 726 -62.07 -2.90 3.01
C ILE A 726 -61.76 -2.57 1.56
N ARG A 727 -60.60 -1.95 1.34
CA ARG A 727 -60.03 -1.71 0.01
C ARG A 727 -58.52 -1.81 0.06
N ILE A 728 -57.93 -1.98 -1.11
CA ILE A 728 -56.48 -1.96 -1.30
C ILE A 728 -56.17 -0.83 -2.28
N VAL A 729 -55.19 0.00 -1.93
CA VAL A 729 -54.79 1.19 -2.69
C VAL A 729 -53.34 1.00 -3.12
N TYR A 730 -53.03 1.15 -4.40
CA TYR A 730 -51.64 1.15 -4.84
C TYR A 730 -50.90 2.38 -4.31
N LYS A 731 -49.70 2.18 -3.77
CA LYS A 731 -48.97 3.26 -3.08
C LYS A 731 -48.42 4.29 -4.05
N GLN A 732 -48.06 3.88 -5.27
CA GLN A 732 -47.44 4.74 -6.28
C GLN A 732 -48.48 5.45 -7.17
N ASP A 733 -49.68 4.88 -7.30
CA ASP A 733 -50.85 5.53 -7.90
C ASP A 733 -52.08 5.33 -7.02
N THR A 734 -52.42 6.34 -6.22
CA THR A 734 -53.55 6.27 -5.30
C THR A 734 -54.92 6.28 -5.99
N SER A 735 -54.97 6.52 -7.31
CA SER A 735 -56.17 6.34 -8.11
C SER A 735 -56.46 4.86 -8.42
N LEU A 736 -55.44 4.00 -8.36
CA LEU A 736 -55.61 2.56 -8.48
C LEU A 736 -56.05 1.96 -7.15
N ILE A 737 -57.35 1.71 -7.05
CA ILE A 737 -58.02 1.16 -5.88
C ILE A 737 -58.79 -0.08 -6.30
N THR A 738 -58.77 -1.14 -5.49
CA THR A 738 -59.62 -2.31 -5.72
C THR A 738 -61.10 -2.00 -5.57
N SER A 739 -61.96 -2.96 -5.91
CA SER A 739 -63.34 -2.95 -5.44
C SER A 739 -63.39 -2.83 -3.91
N ILE A 740 -64.40 -2.09 -3.41
CA ILE A 740 -64.64 -1.92 -1.98
C ILE A 740 -65.48 -3.10 -1.48
N ILE A 741 -64.98 -3.84 -0.51
CA ILE A 741 -65.65 -5.03 0.02
C ILE A 741 -66.32 -4.72 1.36
N PRO A 742 -67.64 -4.89 1.49
CA PRO A 742 -68.31 -4.80 2.78
C PRO A 742 -68.01 -6.05 3.61
N VAL A 743 -67.71 -5.86 4.89
CA VAL A 743 -67.42 -6.93 5.85
C VAL A 743 -68.05 -6.62 7.20
N TYR A 744 -68.13 -7.62 8.06
CA TYR A 744 -68.48 -7.46 9.47
C TYR A 744 -67.22 -7.59 10.32
N ILE A 745 -66.94 -6.63 11.21
CA ILE A 745 -65.88 -6.76 12.21
C ILE A 745 -66.55 -6.94 13.57
N THR A 746 -66.28 -8.05 14.26
CA THR A 746 -66.95 -8.38 15.53
C THR A 746 -66.01 -8.99 16.57
N SER A 747 -66.22 -8.60 17.83
CA SER A 747 -65.62 -9.13 19.05
C SER A 747 -66.53 -10.14 19.76
N LYS A 748 -67.76 -10.35 19.27
CA LYS A 748 -68.74 -11.29 19.84
C LYS A 748 -68.40 -12.73 19.49
N SER A 749 -68.43 -13.62 20.50
CA SER A 749 -68.22 -15.06 20.35
C SER A 749 -69.56 -15.80 20.09
N PRO A 750 -69.59 -16.87 19.26
CA PRO A 750 -68.49 -17.48 18.53
C PRO A 750 -68.18 -16.75 17.21
N CYS A 751 -66.90 -16.48 16.96
CA CYS A 751 -66.39 -15.88 15.72
C CYS A 751 -65.23 -16.72 15.18
N SER A 752 -65.30 -17.13 13.91
CA SER A 752 -64.23 -17.87 13.23
C SER A 752 -63.49 -16.91 12.31
N SER A 753 -62.19 -16.71 12.55
CA SER A 753 -61.36 -15.82 11.73
C SER A 753 -61.33 -16.29 10.27
N ILE A 754 -61.19 -15.34 9.35
CA ILE A 754 -60.76 -15.66 7.98
C ILE A 754 -59.29 -16.02 8.07
N SER A 755 -59.02 -17.29 8.35
CA SER A 755 -57.67 -17.83 8.55
C SER A 755 -57.36 -19.00 7.62
N SER A 756 -58.21 -19.26 6.61
CA SER A 756 -58.01 -20.35 5.67
C SER A 756 -57.66 -19.83 4.27
N ILE A 757 -56.38 -19.91 3.90
CA ILE A 757 -56.00 -20.96 2.98
C ILE A 757 -55.65 -22.16 3.87
N LYS A 758 -56.01 -23.40 3.52
CA LYS A 758 -55.83 -24.56 4.43
C LYS A 758 -54.35 -24.65 4.84
N ASN A 759 -54.03 -24.25 6.07
CA ASN A 759 -52.71 -24.46 6.67
C ASN A 759 -52.36 -25.95 6.60
N ILE A 760 -51.37 -26.29 5.79
CA ILE A 760 -50.72 -27.60 5.86
C ILE A 760 -49.81 -27.57 7.06
N ASP A 761 -50.18 -28.35 8.08
CA ASP A 761 -49.39 -28.59 9.27
C ASP A 761 -48.03 -29.20 8.86
N ILE A 762 -46.94 -28.67 9.42
CA ILE A 762 -45.55 -28.89 9.01
C ILE A 762 -45.11 -30.37 9.17
N ASP A 763 -45.85 -31.17 9.94
CA ASP A 763 -45.53 -32.57 10.24
C ASP A 763 -45.91 -33.60 9.15
N ASN A 764 -46.29 -33.14 7.95
CA ASN A 764 -46.86 -34.02 6.91
C ASN A 764 -46.20 -33.98 5.53
N ILE A 765 -45.12 -33.20 5.32
CA ILE A 765 -44.32 -33.25 4.08
C ILE A 765 -43.18 -34.27 4.25
N GLN A 766 -43.25 -35.37 3.52
CA GLN A 766 -42.19 -36.36 3.43
C GLN A 766 -41.34 -36.07 2.20
N SER A 767 -40.02 -35.93 2.39
CA SER A 767 -39.08 -35.72 1.30
C SER A 767 -37.84 -36.61 1.40
N SER A 768 -37.27 -37.00 0.26
CA SER A 768 -36.03 -37.77 0.18
C SER A 768 -35.20 -37.35 -1.03
N ILE A 769 -33.87 -37.37 -0.89
CA ILE A 769 -32.92 -37.08 -1.98
C ILE A 769 -32.04 -38.30 -2.23
N ILE A 770 -31.99 -38.78 -3.47
CA ILE A 770 -31.16 -39.92 -3.89
C ILE A 770 -30.51 -39.62 -5.26
N PRO A 771 -29.19 -39.87 -5.45
CA PRO A 771 -28.22 -40.31 -4.46
C PRO A 771 -27.79 -39.19 -3.51
N ASN A 772 -27.49 -39.55 -2.26
CA ASN A 772 -26.86 -38.68 -1.27
C ASN A 772 -25.75 -39.50 -0.56
N PRO A 773 -24.45 -39.23 -0.80
CA PRO A 773 -23.89 -38.05 -1.49
C PRO A 773 -24.17 -38.01 -3.00
N ALA A 774 -24.39 -36.81 -3.54
CA ALA A 774 -24.72 -36.52 -4.93
C ALA A 774 -23.48 -36.25 -5.79
N GLU A 775 -23.47 -36.72 -7.04
CA GLU A 775 -22.36 -36.49 -8.00
C GLU A 775 -22.74 -35.50 -9.10
N GLN A 776 -23.73 -35.83 -9.94
CA GLN A 776 -24.15 -34.96 -11.05
C GLN A 776 -25.65 -34.67 -11.04
N LEU A 777 -26.47 -35.68 -10.72
CA LEU A 777 -27.92 -35.59 -10.67
C LEU A 777 -28.42 -36.03 -9.30
N ILE A 778 -29.51 -35.41 -8.86
CA ILE A 778 -30.30 -35.85 -7.72
C ILE A 778 -31.74 -36.08 -8.14
N THR A 779 -32.39 -37.06 -7.50
CA THR A 779 -33.84 -37.24 -7.54
C THR A 779 -34.42 -36.81 -6.21
N ILE A 780 -35.31 -35.82 -6.28
CA ILE A 780 -36.05 -35.28 -5.13
C ILE A 780 -37.44 -35.89 -5.16
N THR A 781 -37.76 -36.73 -4.18
CA THR A 781 -39.10 -37.29 -4.02
C THR A 781 -39.83 -36.57 -2.90
N ILE A 782 -41.06 -36.12 -3.16
CA ILE A 782 -41.87 -35.32 -2.24
C ILE A 782 -43.29 -35.86 -2.21
N SER A 783 -43.85 -36.04 -1.02
CA SER A 783 -45.29 -36.29 -0.81
C SER A 783 -45.79 -35.51 0.40
N ALA A 784 -47.09 -35.23 0.42
CA ALA A 784 -47.74 -34.52 1.51
C ALA A 784 -49.05 -35.23 1.89
N LYS A 785 -49.30 -35.50 3.18
CA LYS A 785 -50.58 -36.13 3.59
C LYS A 785 -51.82 -35.28 3.27
N GLN A 786 -51.64 -33.98 3.01
CA GLN A 786 -52.69 -33.06 2.58
C GLN A 786 -52.27 -32.37 1.27
N ILE A 787 -53.25 -32.02 0.44
CA ILE A 787 -53.02 -31.37 -0.85
C ILE A 787 -52.49 -29.94 -0.64
N CYS A 788 -51.33 -29.63 -1.22
CA CYS A 788 -50.79 -28.29 -1.42
C CYS A 788 -50.82 -27.96 -2.91
N ASP A 789 -51.58 -26.95 -3.32
CA ASP A 789 -51.74 -26.64 -4.75
C ASP A 789 -50.68 -25.68 -5.31
N ASN A 790 -49.83 -25.11 -4.46
CA ASN A 790 -48.85 -24.10 -4.86
C ASN A 790 -47.54 -24.19 -4.04
N ALA A 791 -46.87 -25.34 -4.09
CA ALA A 791 -45.56 -25.50 -3.47
C ALA A 791 -44.43 -24.95 -4.36
N SER A 792 -43.35 -24.51 -3.70
CA SER A 792 -42.08 -24.11 -4.32
C SER A 792 -40.93 -24.92 -3.74
N ILE A 793 -39.94 -25.23 -4.58
CA ILE A 793 -38.75 -25.98 -4.22
C ILE A 793 -37.55 -25.13 -4.57
N SER A 794 -36.72 -24.82 -3.57
CA SER A 794 -35.54 -23.97 -3.75
C SER A 794 -34.30 -24.56 -3.08
N LEU A 795 -33.15 -24.28 -3.66
CA LEU A 795 -31.84 -24.75 -3.22
C LEU A 795 -31.10 -23.66 -2.42
N PHE A 796 -30.50 -24.04 -1.31
CA PHE A 796 -29.75 -23.16 -0.41
C PHE A 796 -28.37 -23.73 -0.07
N ASP A 797 -27.42 -22.84 0.22
CA ASP A 797 -26.12 -23.22 0.82
C ASP A 797 -26.22 -23.42 2.34
N ILE A 798 -25.13 -23.85 2.98
CA ILE A 798 -25.09 -24.08 4.44
C ILE A 798 -25.26 -22.82 5.30
N GLN A 799 -25.10 -21.64 4.71
CA GLN A 799 -25.32 -20.36 5.37
C GLN A 799 -26.77 -19.86 5.19
N GLY A 800 -27.62 -20.62 4.49
CA GLY A 800 -29.03 -20.28 4.25
C GLY A 800 -29.24 -19.27 3.12
N ARG A 801 -28.25 -19.05 2.24
CA ARG A 801 -28.43 -18.20 1.04
C ARG A 801 -29.07 -19.00 -0.08
N ALA A 802 -30.08 -18.42 -0.73
CA ALA A 802 -30.75 -19.03 -1.88
C ALA A 802 -29.81 -19.06 -3.09
N ILE A 803 -29.63 -20.24 -3.68
CA ILE A 803 -28.81 -20.45 -4.89
C ILE A 803 -29.71 -20.42 -6.14
N SER A 804 -30.83 -21.14 -6.10
CA SER A 804 -31.77 -21.22 -7.23
C SER A 804 -33.13 -21.73 -6.81
N THR A 805 -34.16 -21.44 -7.62
CA THR A 805 -35.46 -22.10 -7.53
C THR A 805 -35.51 -23.27 -8.49
N ILE A 806 -35.77 -24.47 -7.97
CA ILE A 806 -35.85 -25.72 -8.75
C ILE A 806 -37.18 -25.80 -9.47
N LYS A 807 -38.28 -25.50 -8.77
CA LYS A 807 -39.63 -25.52 -9.34
C LYS A 807 -40.62 -24.72 -8.50
N GLU A 808 -41.59 -24.10 -9.15
CA GLU A 808 -42.66 -23.31 -8.53
C GLU A 808 -44.03 -23.81 -9.01
N ALA A 809 -45.08 -23.45 -8.26
CA ALA A 809 -46.47 -23.76 -8.57
C ALA A 809 -46.74 -25.25 -8.82
N ILE A 810 -46.15 -26.12 -7.99
CA ILE A 810 -46.42 -27.55 -8.03
C ILE A 810 -47.54 -27.92 -7.06
N SER A 811 -48.46 -28.77 -7.51
CA SER A 811 -49.41 -29.45 -6.63
C SER A 811 -48.76 -30.70 -6.05
N ILE A 812 -48.73 -30.83 -4.72
CA ILE A 812 -48.23 -32.00 -4.00
C ILE A 812 -49.35 -32.55 -3.11
N ASP A 813 -49.58 -33.85 -3.19
CA ASP A 813 -50.56 -34.58 -2.40
C ASP A 813 -49.94 -35.87 -1.83
N ASN A 814 -50.78 -36.83 -1.43
CA ASN A 814 -50.29 -38.08 -0.83
C ASN A 814 -49.66 -39.04 -1.87
N ASN A 815 -49.68 -38.68 -3.15
CA ASN A 815 -48.96 -39.39 -4.20
C ASN A 815 -47.56 -38.77 -4.35
N PRO A 816 -46.48 -39.55 -4.16
CA PRO A 816 -45.13 -39.03 -4.29
C PRO A 816 -44.84 -38.53 -5.70
N ILE A 817 -44.37 -37.28 -5.80
CA ILE A 817 -43.78 -36.74 -7.03
C ILE A 817 -42.26 -36.90 -6.99
N SER A 818 -41.65 -37.22 -8.13
CA SER A 818 -40.19 -37.29 -8.26
C SER A 818 -39.70 -36.28 -9.30
N LEU A 819 -38.68 -35.51 -8.94
CA LEU A 819 -38.07 -34.48 -9.79
C LEU A 819 -36.57 -34.76 -9.91
N GLN A 820 -36.07 -34.82 -11.14
CA GLN A 820 -34.63 -34.85 -11.38
C GLN A 820 -34.07 -33.43 -11.49
N TYR A 821 -32.94 -33.19 -10.84
CA TYR A 821 -32.25 -31.90 -10.85
C TYR A 821 -30.73 -32.10 -11.00
N SER A 822 -30.10 -31.30 -11.86
CA SER A 822 -28.64 -31.31 -12.03
C SER A 822 -27.96 -30.44 -10.99
N VAL A 823 -26.97 -31.01 -10.31
CA VAL A 823 -26.14 -30.36 -9.28
C VAL A 823 -24.68 -30.20 -9.73
N GLU A 824 -24.38 -30.38 -11.02
CA GLU A 824 -23.02 -30.25 -11.57
C GLU A 824 -22.43 -28.84 -11.39
N HIS A 825 -23.29 -27.82 -11.37
CA HIS A 825 -22.89 -26.43 -11.18
C HIS A 825 -22.55 -26.09 -9.72
N LEU A 826 -22.73 -27.02 -8.78
CA LEU A 826 -22.46 -26.82 -7.37
C LEU A 826 -21.07 -27.36 -7.00
N SER A 827 -20.35 -26.60 -6.16
CA SER A 827 -19.09 -27.04 -5.55
C SER A 827 -19.32 -28.17 -4.54
N ALA A 828 -18.29 -28.99 -4.27
CA ALA A 828 -18.34 -30.01 -3.23
C ALA A 828 -18.69 -29.38 -1.85
N GLY A 829 -19.65 -29.97 -1.13
CA GLY A 829 -20.15 -29.41 0.12
C GLY A 829 -21.57 -29.84 0.47
N ALA A 830 -22.07 -29.40 1.63
CA ALA A 830 -23.44 -29.64 2.04
C ALA A 830 -24.40 -28.55 1.50
N TYR A 831 -25.62 -28.94 1.18
CA TYR A 831 -26.67 -28.07 0.66
C TYR A 831 -28.02 -28.47 1.24
N TYR A 832 -28.98 -27.54 1.22
CA TYR A 832 -30.34 -27.76 1.66
C TYR A 832 -31.32 -27.52 0.52
N ILE A 833 -32.30 -28.40 0.40
CA ILE A 833 -33.49 -28.15 -0.42
C ILE A 833 -34.62 -27.79 0.52
N SER A 834 -35.21 -26.64 0.27
CA SER A 834 -36.38 -26.12 0.96
C SER A 834 -37.62 -26.38 0.10
N ILE A 835 -38.62 -27.02 0.69
CA ILE A 835 -39.95 -27.21 0.09
C ILE A 835 -40.89 -26.32 0.88
N THR A 836 -41.33 -25.23 0.25
CA THR A 836 -42.19 -24.23 0.88
C THR A 836 -43.58 -24.32 0.27
N CYS A 837 -44.56 -24.66 1.10
CA CYS A 837 -45.97 -24.57 0.77
C CYS A 837 -46.58 -23.46 1.62
N GLU A 838 -46.98 -22.37 0.98
CA GLU A 838 -47.54 -21.18 1.66
C GLU A 838 -46.63 -20.64 2.78
N HIS A 839 -46.96 -20.91 4.04
CA HIS A 839 -46.22 -20.45 5.23
C HIS A 839 -45.41 -21.57 5.91
N SER A 840 -45.50 -22.80 5.40
CA SER A 840 -44.84 -23.99 5.94
C SER A 840 -43.64 -24.36 5.09
N THR A 841 -42.50 -24.59 5.74
CA THR A 841 -41.25 -24.97 5.07
C THR A 841 -40.69 -26.26 5.65
N SER A 842 -40.44 -27.25 4.79
CA SER A 842 -39.70 -28.48 5.12
C SER A 842 -38.34 -28.43 4.44
N THR A 843 -37.29 -28.86 5.14
CA THR A 843 -35.92 -28.85 4.60
C THR A 843 -35.30 -30.23 4.63
N ILE A 844 -34.56 -30.56 3.57
CA ILE A 844 -33.79 -31.79 3.47
C ILE A 844 -32.36 -31.48 3.02
N GLN A 845 -31.39 -32.05 3.73
CA GLN A 845 -29.97 -31.86 3.44
C GLN A 845 -29.45 -32.92 2.46
N PHE A 846 -28.55 -32.53 1.58
CA PHE A 846 -27.71 -33.46 0.82
C PHE A 846 -26.26 -32.95 0.72
N THR A 847 -25.34 -33.87 0.42
CA THR A 847 -23.92 -33.54 0.23
C THR A 847 -23.53 -33.74 -1.23
N LYS A 848 -23.00 -32.71 -1.88
CA LYS A 848 -22.34 -32.80 -3.18
C LYS A 848 -20.90 -33.29 -3.00
N LYS A 849 -20.54 -34.39 -3.66
CA LYS A 849 -19.15 -34.87 -3.73
C LYS A 849 -18.29 -33.96 -4.58
#